data_AF-A0A6P0TMN7-F1
#
_entry.id   AF-A0A6P0TMN7-F1
#
_cell.length_a   1.000
_cell.length_b   1.000
_cell.length_c   1.000
_cell.angle_alpha   90.00
_cell.angle_beta   90.00
_cell.angle_gamma   90.00
#
_symmetry.space_group_name_H-M   'P 1'
#
loop_
_entity.id
_entity.type
_entity.pdbx_description
1 polymer ?
#
loop_
_entity_poly.entity_id
_entity_poly.type
_entity_poly.pdbx_seq_one_letter_code
_entity_poly.pdbx_strand_id
1 'polypeptide(L)'
;MAELSLNFMQLLSTLSVSQLKPFGVKLTNVDLDSPEQRDRIRSLLFENGVLIIPADGAKGGNRPIYDDESLVQLAGLFGKLENYHPVNESKDTGGRVQILETMGDTGIPADSFLFHSDMSWRVNPSRASVLCANILPPSGGNTCFQNANLMYRSLSPELKEKLHGISAIHSLRGGYSRVNRPDDVKSDIVSTHPAVIKHPETGVPLLYLNENFTMNLVGMSEQESAELMKRVFEEASSPDQILSHSWTLGDVVVWDNLGVQHLAKADYEGLRRMHRVVVHDPNLRVERYVGESGNIDEAKESIEHYLKQDDNRTGYDNWAARYEHDVNQAGYNIPRIATDILAQHLTTGSNEKSLKILDVGAGTGLNALHLMQNHGLRNIQAMDVSTGMLFEARRRELYRAYHVEDANKPFPMTSNEYDAVLCVGGLAANQIRPQPAISEFVRVTKAGGVVVFTMREADGEYTEEVRKLTTASMAEVIHEESFVGIEANEKIHHKIFVLRVTDNNGEEGQAVSYNEARRPFGVSEILKFVRSGDVVLDGGCGTGQHAQHLAKVADRVVGIDIDAARIAIAKEYCQELENVSFEVGSVTKFPFDDRSFNMVLLAQVLHHLGGEDEHTENVMREQCERAIMEARRVLVPGGRLVLVTTSREQRRAAYWHFNLFPKSAWERLDPVWSLTEGAWFDSLMEGLGFVKIDSATPPESHWNEAQDEQMISRSLDPAWRSTDVAFDLLTPDELNQFVARVEAVLADGSTGNLIDAMLAGRASHGEATVYVYELAS
;
A
#
# COMPACT_ATOMS: atom_id res chain seq x y z
N MET A 1 -23.72 48.10 47.18
CA MET A 1 -24.90 47.22 46.95
C MET A 1 -24.92 46.64 45.53
N ALA A 2 -24.52 47.38 44.48
CA ALA A 2 -24.45 46.85 43.10
C ALA A 2 -23.23 45.92 42.83
N GLU A 3 -22.05 46.23 43.36
CA GLU A 3 -20.84 45.38 43.16
C GLU A 3 -20.87 44.05 43.93
N LEU A 4 -21.62 43.99 45.03
CA LEU A 4 -21.88 42.73 45.75
C LEU A 4 -22.84 41.81 44.98
N SER A 5 -23.60 42.31 44.01
CA SER A 5 -24.52 41.50 43.19
C SER A 5 -23.85 40.88 41.96
N LEU A 6 -22.83 41.54 41.41
CA LEU A 6 -22.10 41.05 40.23
C LEU A 6 -21.19 39.86 40.60
N ASN A 7 -20.46 39.96 41.72
CA ASN A 7 -19.66 38.85 42.25
C ASN A 7 -20.52 37.68 42.77
N PHE A 8 -21.76 37.93 43.21
CA PHE A 8 -22.68 36.86 43.63
C PHE A 8 -23.32 36.14 42.43
N MET A 9 -23.53 36.83 41.30
CA MET A 9 -23.96 36.20 40.04
C MET A 9 -22.83 35.45 39.32
N GLN A 10 -21.59 35.94 39.39
CA GLN A 10 -20.43 35.22 38.84
C GLN A 10 -20.05 33.97 39.64
N LEU A 11 -20.46 33.87 40.91
CA LEU A 11 -20.31 32.65 41.72
C LEU A 11 -21.35 31.55 41.41
N LEU A 12 -22.44 31.87 40.71
CA LEU A 12 -23.51 30.94 40.33
C LEU A 12 -23.36 30.36 38.91
N SER A 13 -22.35 30.82 38.15
CA SER A 13 -22.20 30.51 36.72
C SER A 13 -21.18 29.42 36.39
N THR A 14 -20.64 28.73 37.39
CA THR A 14 -19.64 27.66 37.18
C THR A 14 -20.30 26.28 37.26
N LEU A 15 -19.97 25.43 36.27
CA LEU A 15 -20.35 24.01 36.26
C LEU A 15 -19.89 23.35 37.57
N SER A 16 -20.82 22.79 38.34
CA SER A 16 -20.53 22.09 39.58
C SER A 16 -20.36 20.60 39.33
N VAL A 17 -19.26 20.02 39.83
CA VAL A 17 -18.88 18.63 39.62
C VAL A 17 -18.72 17.95 40.97
N SER A 18 -19.45 16.86 41.21
CA SER A 18 -19.36 16.06 42.44
C SER A 18 -19.04 14.61 42.10
N GLN A 19 -17.97 14.05 42.67
CA GLN A 19 -17.57 12.66 42.41
C GLN A 19 -18.60 11.66 42.94
N LEU A 20 -18.96 10.68 42.12
CA LEU A 20 -19.74 9.52 42.53
C LEU A 20 -18.81 8.38 42.94
N LYS A 21 -19.34 7.43 43.71
CA LYS A 21 -18.64 6.20 44.08
C LYS A 21 -19.32 5.01 43.40
N PRO A 22 -18.55 4.03 42.90
CA PRO A 22 -17.09 3.97 42.88
C PRO A 22 -16.43 4.81 41.78
N PHE A 23 -17.18 5.24 40.76
CA PHE A 23 -16.72 6.13 39.68
C PHE A 23 -17.90 6.96 39.14
N GLY A 24 -17.63 7.87 38.20
CA GLY A 24 -18.61 8.79 37.63
C GLY A 24 -18.69 10.12 38.37
N VAL A 25 -19.41 11.09 37.80
CA VAL A 25 -19.65 12.40 38.43
C VAL A 25 -21.10 12.83 38.29
N LYS A 26 -21.57 13.55 39.30
CA LYS A 26 -22.84 14.29 39.28
C LYS A 26 -22.56 15.73 38.88
N LEU A 27 -23.32 16.24 37.93
CA LEU A 27 -23.22 17.62 37.45
C LEU A 27 -24.44 18.43 37.83
N THR A 28 -24.22 19.67 38.29
CA THR A 28 -25.27 20.67 38.48
C THR A 28 -24.80 22.04 37.96
N ASN A 29 -25.72 22.97 37.75
CA ASN A 29 -25.48 24.24 37.06
C ASN A 29 -24.96 24.07 35.63
N VAL A 30 -25.42 23.02 34.93
CA VAL A 30 -25.06 22.81 33.52
C VAL A 30 -25.82 23.79 32.63
N ASP A 31 -25.07 24.47 31.77
CA ASP A 31 -25.55 25.36 30.73
C ASP A 31 -24.99 24.90 29.37
N LEU A 32 -25.86 24.35 28.52
CA LEU A 32 -25.48 23.87 27.18
C LEU A 32 -25.25 25.00 26.16
N ASP A 33 -25.63 26.24 26.48
CA ASP A 33 -25.36 27.39 25.61
C ASP A 33 -23.93 27.93 25.79
N SER A 34 -23.28 27.63 26.93
CA SER A 34 -21.86 27.95 27.17
C SER A 34 -20.93 26.99 26.41
N PRO A 35 -20.10 27.48 25.47
CA PRO A 35 -19.05 26.67 24.83
C PRO A 35 -18.08 26.03 25.82
N GLU A 36 -17.65 26.78 26.84
CA GLU A 36 -16.66 26.32 27.82
C GLU A 36 -17.20 25.17 28.68
N GLN A 37 -18.48 25.23 29.08
CA GLN A 37 -19.10 24.12 29.79
C GLN A 37 -19.26 22.90 28.91
N ARG A 38 -19.63 23.06 27.63
CA ARG A 38 -19.77 21.94 26.69
C ARG A 38 -18.46 21.16 26.53
N ASP A 39 -17.34 21.87 26.34
CA ASP A 39 -16.02 21.25 26.25
C ASP A 39 -15.67 20.52 27.56
N ARG A 40 -15.95 21.15 28.71
CA ARG A 40 -15.67 20.52 30.00
C ARG A 40 -16.54 19.28 30.26
N ILE A 41 -17.82 19.31 29.89
CA ILE A 41 -18.74 18.17 29.98
C ILE A 41 -18.24 17.02 29.12
N ARG A 42 -17.77 17.31 27.91
CA ARG A 42 -17.15 16.32 27.02
C ARG A 42 -15.96 15.63 27.69
N SER A 43 -15.00 16.40 28.22
CA SER A 43 -13.84 15.83 28.92
C SER A 43 -14.25 15.02 30.15
N LEU A 44 -15.17 15.54 30.97
CA LEU A 44 -15.64 14.87 32.18
C LEU A 44 -16.25 13.50 31.90
N LEU A 45 -16.99 13.33 30.79
CA LEU A 45 -17.55 12.04 30.42
C LEU A 45 -16.43 11.00 30.23
N PHE A 46 -15.42 11.33 29.43
CA PHE A 46 -14.34 10.39 29.09
C PHE A 46 -13.35 10.17 30.24
N GLU A 47 -13.20 11.15 31.13
CA GLU A 47 -12.43 11.03 32.37
C GLU A 47 -13.13 10.10 33.40
N ASN A 48 -14.47 10.10 33.45
CA ASN A 48 -15.22 9.50 34.56
C ASN A 48 -16.18 8.36 34.16
N GLY A 49 -16.37 8.11 32.87
CA GLY A 49 -17.25 7.07 32.32
C GLY A 49 -18.74 7.37 32.38
N VAL A 50 -19.25 7.99 33.46
CA VAL A 50 -20.67 8.29 33.67
C VAL A 50 -20.87 9.70 34.22
N LEU A 51 -21.81 10.43 33.64
CA LEU A 51 -22.32 11.70 34.12
C LEU A 51 -23.78 11.55 34.54
N ILE A 52 -24.14 12.11 35.70
CA ILE A 52 -25.54 12.18 36.17
C ILE A 52 -25.92 13.65 36.32
N ILE A 53 -26.97 14.06 35.62
CA ILE A 53 -27.53 15.41 35.68
C ILE A 53 -28.94 15.29 36.26
N PRO A 54 -29.18 15.75 37.50
CA PRO A 54 -30.53 15.76 38.08
C PRO A 54 -31.49 16.65 37.31
N ALA A 55 -32.79 16.44 37.50
CA ALA A 55 -33.86 17.23 36.86
C ALA A 55 -33.73 18.76 37.04
N ASP A 56 -33.22 19.21 38.18
CA ASP A 56 -32.98 20.62 38.50
C ASP A 56 -31.51 21.06 38.32
N GLY A 57 -30.65 20.13 37.90
CA GLY A 57 -29.22 20.35 37.76
C GLY A 57 -28.82 21.13 36.51
N ALA A 58 -29.73 21.36 35.56
CA ALA A 58 -29.37 21.83 34.22
C ALA A 58 -30.54 22.37 33.39
N LYS A 59 -30.22 23.14 32.36
CA LYS A 59 -31.14 23.51 31.27
C LYS A 59 -30.42 23.46 29.91
N GLY A 60 -31.15 23.10 28.85
CA GLY A 60 -30.75 23.32 27.46
C GLY A 60 -31.29 24.67 27.00
N GLY A 61 -30.59 25.76 27.36
CA GLY A 61 -31.07 27.12 27.19
C GLY A 61 -32.35 27.41 27.98
N ASN A 62 -33.44 27.75 27.29
CA ASN A 62 -34.73 28.07 27.94
C ASN A 62 -35.58 26.83 28.29
N ARG A 63 -35.05 25.61 28.14
CA ARG A 63 -35.80 24.37 28.33
C ARG A 63 -35.16 23.45 29.38
N PRO A 64 -35.93 22.55 30.02
CA PRO A 64 -35.39 21.57 30.95
C PRO A 64 -34.44 20.59 30.26
N ILE A 65 -33.35 20.18 30.92
CA ILE A 65 -32.34 19.31 30.33
C ILE A 65 -32.86 17.95 29.81
N TYR A 66 -33.99 17.49 30.34
CA TYR A 66 -34.62 16.21 30.03
C TYR A 66 -35.60 16.25 28.85
N ASP A 67 -35.80 17.41 28.20
CA ASP A 67 -36.58 17.47 26.96
C ASP A 67 -35.81 16.92 25.76
N ASP A 68 -36.52 16.38 24.77
CA ASP A 68 -35.92 15.71 23.61
C ASP A 68 -34.86 16.55 22.86
N GLU A 69 -35.08 17.85 22.70
CA GLU A 69 -34.13 18.72 21.98
C GLU A 69 -32.90 19.02 22.84
N SER A 70 -33.07 19.18 24.16
CA SER A 70 -31.95 19.26 25.11
C SER A 70 -31.13 17.97 25.15
N LEU A 71 -31.79 16.80 25.12
CA LEU A 71 -31.12 15.49 25.03
C LEU A 71 -30.30 15.37 23.73
N VAL A 72 -30.88 15.79 22.60
CA VAL A 72 -30.20 15.81 21.30
C VAL A 72 -29.00 16.76 21.29
N GLN A 73 -29.15 17.97 21.85
CA GLN A 73 -28.06 18.95 21.98
C GLN A 73 -26.91 18.39 22.85
N LEU A 74 -27.25 17.80 23.99
CA LEU A 74 -26.28 17.18 24.90
C LEU A 74 -25.57 15.99 24.25
N ALA A 75 -26.32 15.10 23.58
CA ALA A 75 -25.77 13.96 22.88
C ALA A 75 -24.80 14.38 21.76
N GLY A 76 -25.15 15.44 21.02
CA GLY A 76 -24.33 16.00 19.95
C GLY A 76 -22.93 16.48 20.37
N LEU A 77 -22.68 16.68 21.67
CA LEU A 77 -21.33 17.01 22.17
C LEU A 77 -20.33 15.87 21.97
N PHE A 78 -20.81 14.63 21.92
CA PHE A 78 -19.99 13.42 21.96
C PHE A 78 -19.90 12.71 20.59
N GLY A 79 -20.63 13.15 19.58
CA GLY A 79 -20.58 12.54 18.25
C GLY A 79 -21.80 12.85 17.38
N LYS A 80 -21.93 12.09 16.30
CA LYS A 80 -23.08 12.17 15.39
C LYS A 80 -24.23 11.32 15.94
N LEU A 81 -25.45 11.84 15.87
CA LEU A 81 -26.64 11.11 16.30
C LEU A 81 -26.82 9.81 15.49
N GLU A 82 -27.07 8.71 16.19
CA GLU A 82 -27.50 7.45 15.63
C GLU A 82 -29.02 7.45 15.50
N ASN A 83 -29.49 7.57 14.26
CA ASN A 83 -30.91 7.74 13.95
C ASN A 83 -31.62 6.42 13.63
N TYR A 84 -30.93 5.27 13.75
CA TYR A 84 -31.51 3.97 13.44
C TYR A 84 -31.04 2.88 14.41
N HIS A 85 -32.02 2.19 15.01
CA HIS A 85 -31.80 0.94 15.73
C HIS A 85 -32.62 -0.19 15.08
N PRO A 86 -32.06 -1.39 14.85
CA PRO A 86 -32.78 -2.47 14.16
C PRO A 86 -34.01 -3.02 14.92
N VAL A 87 -34.03 -2.84 16.24
CA VAL A 87 -35.08 -3.36 17.15
C VAL A 87 -35.92 -2.22 17.73
N ASN A 88 -35.29 -1.32 18.49
CA ASN A 88 -35.96 -0.22 19.18
C ASN A 88 -36.68 0.75 18.24
N GLU A 89 -37.91 1.10 18.61
CA GLU A 89 -38.68 2.14 17.96
C GLU A 89 -38.15 3.53 18.32
N SER A 90 -38.49 4.51 17.49
CA SER A 90 -38.16 5.92 17.70
C SER A 90 -39.41 6.74 17.97
N LYS A 91 -39.27 7.72 18.87
CA LYS A 91 -40.33 8.66 19.24
C LYS A 91 -40.61 9.67 18.14
N ASP A 92 -39.57 10.11 17.44
CA ASP A 92 -39.66 11.10 16.36
C ASP A 92 -39.46 10.47 14.99
N THR A 93 -40.03 11.10 13.96
CA THR A 93 -39.91 10.66 12.57
C THR A 93 -38.48 10.71 12.03
N GLY A 94 -37.59 11.46 12.69
CA GLY A 94 -36.17 11.54 12.35
C GLY A 94 -35.30 10.45 12.98
N GLY A 95 -35.88 9.60 13.84
CA GLY A 95 -35.16 8.48 14.47
C GLY A 95 -34.22 8.88 15.61
N ARG A 96 -34.19 10.15 16.00
CA ARG A 96 -33.18 10.74 16.89
C ARG A 96 -33.33 10.28 18.35
N VAL A 97 -34.56 10.01 18.78
CA VAL A 97 -34.89 9.62 20.14
C VAL A 97 -35.48 8.22 20.13
N GLN A 98 -34.73 7.24 20.64
CA GLN A 98 -35.18 5.85 20.80
C GLN A 98 -36.06 5.71 22.04
N ILE A 99 -37.08 4.87 21.95
CA ILE A 99 -37.94 4.50 23.07
C ILE A 99 -37.49 3.13 23.60
N LEU A 100 -37.13 3.07 24.88
CA LEU A 100 -36.85 1.82 25.58
C LEU A 100 -38.01 1.53 26.53
N GLU A 101 -38.79 0.50 26.22
CA GLU A 101 -40.00 0.13 26.96
C GLU A 101 -39.94 -1.28 27.49
N THR A 102 -40.29 -1.41 28.76
CA THR A 102 -40.17 -2.65 29.52
C THR A 102 -41.30 -2.74 30.53
N MET A 103 -41.98 -3.88 30.56
CA MET A 103 -43.12 -4.15 31.45
C MET A 103 -42.76 -5.26 32.44
N GLY A 104 -42.61 -4.91 33.71
CA GLY A 104 -42.11 -5.83 34.75
C GLY A 104 -42.99 -7.06 35.03
N ASP A 105 -44.27 -7.03 34.65
CA ASP A 105 -45.28 -8.06 34.89
C ASP A 105 -45.50 -9.03 33.72
N THR A 106 -45.04 -8.68 32.51
CA THR A 106 -45.25 -9.48 31.29
C THR A 106 -44.27 -10.64 31.14
N GLY A 107 -43.28 -10.76 32.03
CA GLY A 107 -42.17 -11.70 31.85
C GLY A 107 -41.27 -11.37 30.65
N ILE A 108 -41.49 -10.23 29.97
CA ILE A 108 -40.60 -9.69 28.93
C ILE A 108 -39.37 -9.13 29.66
N PRO A 109 -38.19 -9.74 29.51
CA PRO A 109 -36.97 -9.20 30.09
C PRO A 109 -36.71 -7.82 29.50
N ALA A 110 -36.26 -6.88 30.36
CA ALA A 110 -35.65 -5.66 29.88
C ALA A 110 -34.53 -6.00 28.88
N ASP A 111 -34.30 -5.14 27.90
CA ASP A 111 -33.31 -5.32 26.83
C ASP A 111 -31.88 -5.65 27.34
N SER A 112 -31.61 -5.58 28.66
CA SER A 112 -30.32 -5.91 29.26
C SER A 112 -30.32 -6.19 30.77
N PHE A 113 -30.52 -7.45 31.19
CA PHE A 113 -30.07 -7.87 32.53
C PHE A 113 -28.61 -8.29 32.59
N LEU A 114 -27.97 -8.41 31.43
CA LEU A 114 -26.55 -8.72 31.32
C LEU A 114 -25.77 -7.43 31.06
N PHE A 115 -24.60 -7.32 31.66
CA PHE A 115 -23.69 -6.20 31.42
C PHE A 115 -23.28 -6.16 29.94
N HIS A 116 -23.39 -4.98 29.33
CA HIS A 116 -23.07 -4.78 27.93
C HIS A 116 -22.67 -3.35 27.58
N SER A 117 -22.04 -3.22 26.41
CA SER A 117 -21.86 -1.96 25.68
C SER A 117 -22.88 -1.91 24.55
N ASP A 118 -23.57 -0.78 24.40
CA ASP A 118 -24.59 -0.59 23.35
C ASP A 118 -23.97 -0.80 21.97
N MET A 119 -24.66 -1.57 21.13
CA MET A 119 -24.31 -1.79 19.73
C MET A 119 -22.86 -2.25 19.50
N SER A 120 -22.26 -2.99 20.44
CA SER A 120 -20.92 -3.58 20.24
C SER A 120 -20.86 -4.57 19.07
N TRP A 121 -22.00 -5.01 18.54
CA TRP A 121 -22.17 -5.82 17.33
C TRP A 121 -22.10 -5.01 16.01
N ARG A 122 -21.93 -3.68 16.08
CA ARG A 122 -21.61 -2.85 14.90
C ARG A 122 -20.10 -2.76 14.73
N VAL A 123 -19.67 -2.64 13.47
CA VAL A 123 -18.27 -2.36 13.13
C VAL A 123 -17.80 -1.02 13.72
N ASN A 124 -18.69 -0.02 13.75
CA ASN A 124 -18.46 1.25 14.43
C ASN A 124 -19.38 1.30 15.66
N PRO A 125 -18.87 0.95 16.85
CA PRO A 125 -19.68 0.97 18.06
C PRO A 125 -20.17 2.38 18.41
N SER A 126 -21.21 2.44 19.21
CA SER A 126 -21.71 3.72 19.74
C SER A 126 -20.69 4.34 20.69
N ARG A 127 -20.51 5.67 20.62
CA ARG A 127 -19.52 6.43 21.39
C ARG A 127 -20.02 6.79 22.78
N ALA A 128 -21.28 7.21 22.86
CA ALA A 128 -21.94 7.60 24.10
C ALA A 128 -23.46 7.44 23.95
N SER A 129 -24.13 7.35 25.08
CA SER A 129 -25.59 7.32 25.15
C SER A 129 -26.06 8.32 26.20
N VAL A 130 -27.14 9.03 25.88
CA VAL A 130 -27.86 9.95 26.77
C VAL A 130 -29.22 9.33 27.03
N LEU A 131 -29.56 9.09 28.29
CA LEU A 131 -30.78 8.41 28.71
C LEU A 131 -31.54 9.25 29.72
N CYS A 132 -32.85 9.38 29.52
CA CYS A 132 -33.74 10.06 30.43
C CYS A 132 -34.98 9.22 30.73
N ALA A 133 -35.45 9.29 31.97
CA ALA A 133 -36.69 8.66 32.39
C ALA A 133 -37.92 9.40 31.85
N ASN A 134 -38.85 8.67 31.24
CA ASN A 134 -40.15 9.20 30.83
C ASN A 134 -41.30 8.64 31.68
N ILE A 135 -41.28 7.32 31.96
CA ILE A 135 -42.19 6.65 32.91
C ILE A 135 -41.33 5.75 33.78
N LEU A 136 -41.49 5.88 35.10
CA LEU A 136 -40.80 5.05 36.07
C LEU A 136 -41.80 4.19 36.83
N PRO A 137 -41.41 2.95 37.19
CA PRO A 137 -42.17 2.14 38.13
C PRO A 137 -42.16 2.77 39.53
N PRO A 138 -43.06 2.38 40.44
CA PRO A 138 -43.10 2.91 41.81
C PRO A 138 -41.82 2.69 42.62
N SER A 139 -41.07 1.62 42.32
CA SER A 139 -39.79 1.27 42.93
C SER A 139 -38.98 0.34 42.03
N GLY A 140 -37.66 0.32 42.16
CA GLY A 140 -36.76 -0.51 41.34
C GLY A 140 -36.49 0.09 39.96
N GLY A 141 -35.83 -0.66 39.09
CA GLY A 141 -35.53 -0.21 37.72
C GLY A 141 -34.24 0.61 37.59
N ASN A 142 -33.31 0.40 38.52
CA ASN A 142 -32.01 1.06 38.51
C ASN A 142 -31.21 0.71 37.25
N THR A 143 -30.34 1.63 36.83
CA THR A 143 -29.30 1.33 35.85
C THR A 143 -27.98 1.14 36.58
N CYS A 144 -27.30 0.03 36.32
CA CYS A 144 -26.00 -0.28 36.89
C CYS A 144 -24.91 -0.14 35.83
N PHE A 145 -23.73 0.30 36.24
CA PHE A 145 -22.57 0.52 35.37
C PHE A 145 -21.31 -0.13 35.95
N GLN A 146 -20.47 -0.66 35.07
CA GLN A 146 -19.13 -1.16 35.36
C GLN A 146 -18.11 -0.41 34.52
N ASN A 147 -16.97 -0.04 35.11
CA ASN A 147 -15.91 0.65 34.40
C ASN A 147 -15.00 -0.36 33.68
N ALA A 148 -14.94 -0.30 32.35
CA ALA A 148 -14.21 -1.26 31.53
C ALA A 148 -12.69 -1.21 31.73
N ASN A 149 -12.14 -0.06 32.17
CA ASN A 149 -10.75 0.05 32.58
C ASN A 149 -10.48 -0.63 33.94
N LEU A 150 -11.38 -0.46 34.91
CA LEU A 150 -11.27 -1.16 36.21
C LEU A 150 -11.43 -2.67 36.04
N MET A 151 -12.33 -3.10 35.17
CA MET A 151 -12.48 -4.51 34.76
C MET A 151 -11.16 -5.06 34.22
N TYR A 152 -10.55 -4.39 33.23
CA TYR A 152 -9.24 -4.78 32.70
C TYR A 152 -8.15 -4.80 33.78
N ARG A 153 -8.06 -3.75 34.61
CA ARG A 153 -7.04 -3.64 35.67
C ARG A 153 -7.12 -4.77 36.69
N SER A 154 -8.32 -5.27 36.98
CA SER A 154 -8.56 -6.34 37.95
C SER A 154 -8.11 -7.72 37.45
N LEU A 155 -7.92 -7.89 36.14
CA LEU A 155 -7.43 -9.15 35.56
C LEU A 155 -6.01 -9.48 36.02
N SER A 156 -5.76 -10.78 36.22
CA SER A 156 -4.41 -11.32 36.39
C SER A 156 -3.50 -10.99 35.19
N PRO A 157 -2.18 -10.88 35.40
CA PRO A 157 -1.22 -10.65 34.31
C PRO A 157 -1.33 -11.70 33.18
N GLU A 158 -1.57 -12.96 33.53
CA GLU A 158 -1.79 -14.06 32.58
C GLU A 158 -2.97 -13.78 31.63
N LEU A 159 -4.13 -13.38 32.18
CA LEU A 159 -5.30 -13.08 31.37
C LEU A 159 -5.10 -11.82 30.52
N LYS A 160 -4.43 -10.80 31.05
CA LYS A 160 -4.12 -9.58 30.27
C LYS A 160 -3.29 -9.92 29.03
N GLU A 161 -2.19 -10.64 29.22
CA GLU A 161 -1.30 -11.06 28.14
C GLU A 161 -2.05 -11.88 27.08
N LYS A 162 -2.83 -12.86 27.53
CA LYS A 162 -3.62 -13.70 26.65
C LYS A 162 -4.61 -12.88 25.82
N LEU A 163 -5.29 -11.91 26.42
CA LEU A 163 -6.32 -11.12 25.76
C LEU A 163 -5.79 -10.05 24.79
N HIS A 164 -4.53 -9.60 24.92
CA HIS A 164 -3.96 -8.58 24.02
C HIS A 164 -3.92 -9.02 22.57
N GLY A 165 -3.74 -10.31 22.28
CA GLY A 165 -3.79 -10.87 20.92
C GLY A 165 -5.18 -11.32 20.47
N ILE A 166 -6.13 -11.49 21.40
CA ILE A 166 -7.43 -12.09 21.09
C ILE A 166 -8.42 -11.05 20.58
N SER A 167 -9.25 -11.47 19.63
CA SER A 167 -10.43 -10.74 19.20
C SER A 167 -11.69 -11.53 19.53
N ALA A 168 -12.82 -10.84 19.59
CA ALA A 168 -14.10 -11.39 19.96
C ALA A 168 -15.17 -11.05 18.92
N ILE A 169 -16.08 -11.99 18.68
CA ILE A 169 -17.22 -11.87 17.78
C ILE A 169 -18.42 -11.38 18.60
N HIS A 170 -19.03 -10.29 18.14
CA HIS A 170 -20.21 -9.69 18.75
C HIS A 170 -21.41 -9.86 17.81
N SER A 171 -22.55 -10.32 18.33
CA SER A 171 -23.76 -10.59 17.52
C SER A 171 -25.00 -9.98 18.17
N LEU A 172 -25.78 -9.24 17.37
CA LEU A 172 -27.07 -8.69 17.78
C LEU A 172 -28.07 -9.81 18.12
N ARG A 173 -28.29 -10.75 17.19
CA ARG A 173 -29.21 -11.86 17.38
C ARG A 173 -28.76 -12.77 18.51
N GLY A 174 -27.45 -13.00 18.64
CA GLY A 174 -26.86 -13.79 19.70
C GLY A 174 -27.16 -13.22 21.09
N GLY A 175 -26.96 -11.91 21.29
CA GLY A 175 -27.32 -11.27 22.56
C GLY A 175 -28.81 -11.29 22.85
N TYR A 176 -29.65 -10.98 21.85
CA TYR A 176 -31.10 -11.09 22.00
C TYR A 176 -31.56 -12.52 22.29
N SER A 177 -30.86 -13.54 21.79
CA SER A 177 -31.13 -14.95 22.14
C SER A 177 -30.83 -15.25 23.61
N ARG A 178 -29.76 -14.67 24.19
CA ARG A 178 -29.40 -14.83 25.62
C ARG A 178 -30.46 -14.26 26.56
N VAL A 179 -31.25 -13.31 26.09
CA VAL A 179 -32.39 -12.73 26.82
C VAL A 179 -33.75 -13.22 26.30
N ASN A 180 -33.79 -14.37 25.60
CA ASN A 180 -34.99 -15.03 25.10
C ASN A 180 -35.85 -14.20 24.12
N ARG A 181 -35.22 -13.34 23.33
CA ARG A 181 -35.88 -12.47 22.34
C ARG A 181 -35.26 -12.55 20.92
N PRO A 182 -34.88 -13.72 20.41
CA PRO A 182 -34.25 -13.82 19.09
C PRO A 182 -35.14 -13.32 17.94
N ASP A 183 -36.46 -13.44 18.08
CA ASP A 183 -37.44 -13.10 17.03
C ASP A 183 -37.61 -11.59 16.81
N ASP A 184 -37.17 -10.77 17.77
CA ASP A 184 -37.15 -9.31 17.64
C ASP A 184 -36.10 -8.85 16.62
N VAL A 185 -35.13 -9.71 16.31
CA VAL A 185 -34.02 -9.42 15.41
C VAL A 185 -34.28 -10.00 14.02
N LYS A 186 -34.70 -9.16 13.07
CA LYS A 186 -34.98 -9.57 11.67
C LYS A 186 -33.76 -10.13 10.96
N SER A 187 -32.62 -9.45 11.06
CA SER A 187 -31.34 -9.87 10.49
C SER A 187 -30.27 -9.77 11.56
N ASP A 188 -29.42 -10.78 11.66
CA ASP A 188 -28.27 -10.67 12.55
C ASP A 188 -27.28 -9.63 12.00
N ILE A 189 -26.63 -8.94 12.92
CA ILE A 189 -25.54 -8.01 12.65
C ILE A 189 -24.38 -8.47 13.53
N VAL A 190 -23.26 -8.76 12.87
CA VAL A 190 -22.10 -9.36 13.51
C VAL A 190 -20.87 -8.51 13.19
N SER A 191 -20.06 -8.26 14.21
CA SER A 191 -18.77 -7.58 14.07
C SER A 191 -17.71 -8.25 14.95
N THR A 192 -16.45 -7.98 14.66
CA THR A 192 -15.34 -8.58 15.41
C THR A 192 -14.41 -7.50 15.94
N HIS A 193 -14.27 -7.41 17.26
CA HIS A 193 -13.48 -6.38 17.95
C HIS A 193 -12.34 -6.99 18.74
N PRO A 194 -11.23 -6.26 19.01
CA PRO A 194 -10.22 -6.71 19.96
C PRO A 194 -10.84 -6.95 21.35
N ALA A 195 -10.37 -7.99 22.06
CA ALA A 195 -10.83 -8.27 23.42
C ALA A 195 -10.43 -7.18 24.43
N VAL A 196 -9.30 -6.51 24.17
CA VAL A 196 -8.87 -5.31 24.88
C VAL A 196 -8.67 -4.19 23.87
N ILE A 197 -9.34 -3.07 24.08
CA ILE A 197 -9.23 -1.90 23.19
C ILE A 197 -8.56 -0.74 23.93
N LYS A 198 -7.96 0.17 23.17
CA LYS A 198 -7.45 1.44 23.66
C LYS A 198 -8.57 2.47 23.61
N HIS A 199 -8.83 3.15 24.73
CA HIS A 199 -9.83 4.21 24.73
C HIS A 199 -9.36 5.37 23.84
N PRO A 200 -10.16 5.82 22.84
CA PRO A 200 -9.70 6.76 21.81
C PRO A 200 -9.31 8.14 22.35
N GLU A 201 -9.89 8.59 23.47
CA GLU A 201 -9.65 9.93 24.01
C GLU A 201 -8.63 9.93 25.16
N THR A 202 -8.53 8.84 25.91
CA THR A 202 -7.69 8.79 27.14
C THR A 202 -6.51 7.84 27.02
N GLY A 203 -6.49 6.98 26.00
CA GLY A 203 -5.43 5.99 25.77
C GLY A 203 -5.44 4.80 26.74
N VAL A 204 -6.32 4.78 27.74
CA VAL A 204 -6.32 3.71 28.75
C VAL A 204 -6.87 2.39 28.16
N PRO A 205 -6.39 1.23 28.63
CA PRO A 205 -6.93 -0.06 28.21
C PRO A 205 -8.34 -0.30 28.73
N LEU A 206 -9.20 -0.86 27.89
CA LEU A 206 -10.57 -1.24 28.23
C LEU A 206 -10.80 -2.71 27.89
N LEU A 207 -11.38 -3.47 28.82
CA LEU A 207 -11.89 -4.80 28.50
C LEU A 207 -13.15 -4.65 27.64
N TYR A 208 -13.09 -5.07 26.38
CA TYR A 208 -14.18 -4.93 25.40
C TYR A 208 -14.90 -6.26 25.12
N LEU A 209 -15.00 -7.09 26.15
CA LEU A 209 -15.83 -8.30 26.18
C LEU A 209 -17.03 -8.04 27.06
N ASN A 210 -18.23 -8.46 26.65
CA ASN A 210 -19.42 -8.33 27.47
C ASN A 210 -20.31 -9.57 27.45
N GLU A 211 -21.02 -9.79 28.56
CA GLU A 211 -21.81 -11.01 28.78
C GLU A 211 -23.01 -11.13 27.84
N ASN A 212 -23.51 -10.03 27.28
CA ASN A 212 -24.67 -10.06 26.41
C ASN A 212 -24.28 -10.37 24.95
N PHE A 213 -23.47 -9.52 24.33
CA PHE A 213 -23.26 -9.54 22.89
C PHE A 213 -22.02 -10.31 22.44
N THR A 214 -21.05 -10.59 23.33
CA THR A 214 -19.85 -11.35 22.95
C THR A 214 -20.14 -12.85 22.85
N MET A 215 -20.04 -13.41 21.65
CA MET A 215 -20.40 -14.80 21.33
C MET A 215 -19.23 -15.76 21.42
N ASN A 216 -18.12 -15.46 20.73
CA ASN A 216 -16.98 -16.36 20.64
C ASN A 216 -15.67 -15.55 20.49
N LEU A 217 -14.57 -16.12 20.96
CA LEU A 217 -13.22 -15.59 20.75
C LEU A 217 -12.66 -16.16 19.44
N VAL A 218 -12.10 -15.29 18.61
CA VAL A 218 -11.55 -15.63 17.29
C VAL A 218 -10.42 -16.64 17.45
N GLY A 219 -10.43 -17.68 16.60
CA GLY A 219 -9.40 -18.72 16.59
C GLY A 219 -9.58 -19.77 17.69
N MET A 220 -10.67 -19.74 18.46
CA MET A 220 -10.97 -20.70 19.51
C MET A 220 -12.24 -21.49 19.19
N SER A 221 -12.31 -22.74 19.66
CA SER A 221 -13.57 -23.47 19.69
C SER A 221 -14.56 -22.82 20.66
N GLU A 222 -15.86 -23.09 20.48
CA GLU A 222 -16.92 -22.55 21.34
C GLU A 222 -16.69 -22.89 22.82
N GLN A 223 -16.24 -24.11 23.10
CA GLN A 223 -15.96 -24.56 24.47
C GLN A 223 -14.78 -23.79 25.09
N GLU A 224 -13.64 -23.72 24.39
CA GLU A 224 -12.45 -23.00 24.87
C GLU A 224 -12.73 -21.51 25.11
N SER A 225 -13.47 -20.91 24.18
CA SER A 225 -13.90 -19.51 24.29
C SER A 225 -14.80 -19.30 25.50
N ALA A 226 -15.79 -20.17 25.72
CA ALA A 226 -16.71 -20.06 26.85
C ALA A 226 -15.98 -20.20 28.19
N GLU A 227 -15.05 -21.17 28.31
CA GLU A 227 -14.24 -21.37 29.51
C GLU A 227 -13.35 -20.15 29.81
N LEU A 228 -12.71 -19.56 28.79
CA LEU A 228 -11.87 -18.37 28.97
C LEU A 228 -12.70 -17.13 29.33
N MET A 229 -13.79 -16.86 28.61
CA MET A 229 -14.66 -15.72 28.90
C MET A 229 -15.23 -15.80 30.32
N LYS A 230 -15.61 -17.00 30.79
CA LYS A 230 -16.06 -17.21 32.16
C LYS A 230 -15.00 -16.77 33.18
N ARG A 231 -13.75 -17.23 33.03
CA ARG A 231 -12.62 -16.83 33.90
C ARG A 231 -12.42 -15.31 33.89
N VAL A 232 -12.48 -14.70 32.71
CA VAL A 232 -12.33 -13.25 32.55
C VAL A 232 -13.39 -12.48 33.31
N PHE A 233 -14.68 -12.84 33.17
CA PHE A 233 -15.75 -12.14 33.87
C PHE A 233 -15.74 -12.37 35.39
N GLU A 234 -15.33 -13.56 35.85
CA GLU A 234 -15.13 -13.86 37.27
C GLU A 234 -14.04 -12.99 37.92
N GLU A 235 -12.94 -12.71 37.22
CA GLU A 235 -11.86 -11.83 37.71
C GLU A 235 -12.15 -10.33 37.51
N ALA A 236 -12.82 -9.96 36.41
CA ALA A 236 -13.04 -8.57 36.04
C ALA A 236 -14.18 -7.88 36.79
N SER A 237 -15.12 -8.65 37.35
CA SER A 237 -16.36 -8.13 37.92
C SER A 237 -16.35 -8.20 39.45
N SER A 238 -16.58 -7.05 40.11
CA SER A 238 -16.74 -6.99 41.57
C SER A 238 -17.95 -6.11 41.95
N PRO A 239 -18.84 -6.56 42.87
CA PRO A 239 -19.99 -5.77 43.30
C PRO A 239 -19.63 -4.38 43.84
N ASP A 240 -18.51 -4.24 44.54
CA ASP A 240 -18.04 -2.96 45.10
C ASP A 240 -17.59 -1.96 44.03
N GLN A 241 -17.40 -2.42 42.79
CA GLN A 241 -17.01 -1.61 41.64
C GLN A 241 -18.19 -1.22 40.74
N ILE A 242 -19.42 -1.60 41.11
CA ILE A 242 -20.63 -1.28 40.34
C ILE A 242 -21.22 0.06 40.81
N LEU A 243 -21.35 1.02 39.90
CA LEU A 243 -22.15 2.22 40.12
C LEU A 243 -23.62 1.89 39.85
N SER A 244 -24.52 2.12 40.82
CA SER A 244 -25.97 1.95 40.62
C SER A 244 -26.67 3.30 40.74
N HIS A 245 -27.37 3.71 39.67
CA HIS A 245 -28.19 4.91 39.67
C HIS A 245 -29.66 4.55 39.89
N SER A 246 -30.22 5.07 40.98
CA SER A 246 -31.67 5.09 41.24
C SER A 246 -32.28 6.29 40.55
N TRP A 247 -33.23 6.05 39.66
CA TRP A 247 -33.84 7.07 38.82
C TRP A 247 -34.82 7.95 39.60
N THR A 248 -34.74 9.25 39.36
CA THR A 248 -35.82 10.22 39.61
C THR A 248 -36.32 10.77 38.27
N LEU A 249 -37.62 11.08 38.18
CA LEU A 249 -38.18 11.64 36.94
C LEU A 249 -37.47 12.97 36.59
N GLY A 250 -37.00 13.08 35.35
CA GLY A 250 -36.22 14.23 34.86
C GLY A 250 -34.71 14.09 35.03
N ASP A 251 -34.21 13.04 35.68
CA ASP A 251 -32.78 12.74 35.66
C ASP A 251 -32.33 12.42 34.23
N VAL A 252 -31.14 12.90 33.87
CA VAL A 252 -30.44 12.59 32.62
C VAL A 252 -29.11 11.94 32.97
N VAL A 253 -28.89 10.75 32.42
CA VAL A 253 -27.64 10.01 32.57
C VAL A 253 -26.94 9.94 31.23
N VAL A 254 -25.66 10.27 31.22
CA VAL A 254 -24.79 10.15 30.05
C VAL A 254 -23.68 9.16 30.39
N TRP A 255 -23.37 8.24 29.48
CA TRP A 255 -22.22 7.36 29.66
C TRP A 255 -21.37 7.24 28.40
N ASP A 256 -20.08 7.04 28.63
CA ASP A 256 -19.10 6.65 27.63
C ASP A 256 -19.31 5.18 27.30
N ASN A 257 -19.85 4.90 26.12
CA ASN A 257 -20.29 3.56 25.77
C ASN A 257 -19.12 2.60 25.46
N LEU A 258 -17.89 3.10 25.31
CA LEU A 258 -16.69 2.25 25.31
C LEU A 258 -16.15 2.07 26.73
N GLY A 259 -16.08 3.16 27.49
CA GLY A 259 -15.46 3.20 28.82
C GLY A 259 -16.23 2.45 29.90
N VAL A 260 -17.53 2.19 29.70
CA VAL A 260 -18.36 1.44 30.66
C VAL A 260 -19.22 0.37 29.99
N GLN A 261 -19.54 -0.66 30.77
CA GLN A 261 -20.66 -1.56 30.51
C GLN A 261 -21.83 -1.20 31.41
N HIS A 262 -23.05 -1.54 31.00
CA HIS A 262 -24.25 -1.24 31.77
C HIS A 262 -25.28 -2.36 31.70
N LEU A 263 -26.20 -2.36 32.67
CA LEU A 263 -27.39 -3.20 32.68
C LEU A 263 -28.57 -2.43 33.29
N ALA A 264 -29.78 -2.76 32.85
CA ALA A 264 -31.02 -2.28 33.44
C ALA A 264 -31.56 -3.36 34.39
N LYS A 265 -31.67 -3.07 35.69
CA LYS A 265 -32.15 -4.04 36.67
C LYS A 265 -33.68 -4.19 36.58
N ALA A 266 -34.23 -5.38 36.37
CA ALA A 266 -35.67 -5.62 36.52
C ALA A 266 -36.00 -6.22 37.87
N ASP A 267 -35.98 -5.33 38.84
CA ASP A 267 -36.49 -5.54 40.18
C ASP A 267 -37.75 -4.71 40.44
N TYR A 268 -38.60 -4.54 39.42
CA TYR A 268 -39.77 -3.66 39.46
C TYR A 268 -41.00 -4.26 38.77
N GLU A 269 -42.18 -3.78 39.18
CA GLU A 269 -43.47 -4.06 38.56
C GLU A 269 -43.97 -2.83 37.78
N GLY A 270 -44.72 -3.07 36.70
CA GLY A 270 -45.31 -2.02 35.87
C GLY A 270 -44.41 -1.52 34.73
N LEU A 271 -44.86 -0.43 34.08
CA LEU A 271 -44.21 0.14 32.91
C LEU A 271 -42.99 0.98 33.30
N ARG A 272 -41.84 0.67 32.71
CA ARG A 272 -40.68 1.55 32.64
C ARG A 272 -40.44 1.95 31.19
N ARG A 273 -40.46 3.26 30.93
CA ARG A 273 -40.22 3.86 29.62
C ARG A 273 -39.12 4.90 29.72
N MET A 274 -38.09 4.75 28.91
CA MET A 274 -36.96 5.67 28.83
C MET A 274 -36.84 6.24 27.42
N HIS A 275 -36.33 7.45 27.32
CA HIS A 275 -35.90 8.03 26.05
C HIS A 275 -34.38 8.03 25.98
N ARG A 276 -33.84 7.46 24.90
CA ARG A 276 -32.40 7.37 24.68
C ARG A 276 -32.01 8.05 23.38
N VAL A 277 -31.01 8.92 23.45
CA VAL A 277 -30.30 9.42 22.27
C VAL A 277 -28.93 8.76 22.28
N VAL A 278 -28.61 8.05 21.20
CA VAL A 278 -27.32 7.38 21.04
C VAL A 278 -26.51 8.16 20.02
N VAL A 279 -25.20 8.27 20.26
CA VAL A 279 -24.29 8.84 19.28
C VAL A 279 -23.24 7.84 18.87
N HIS A 280 -22.85 7.92 17.62
CA HIS A 280 -21.74 7.21 17.05
C HIS A 280 -20.73 8.21 16.50
N ASP A 281 -19.49 7.76 16.34
CA ASP A 281 -18.52 8.45 15.52
C ASP A 281 -18.29 7.59 14.27
N PRO A 282 -18.65 8.06 13.06
CA PRO A 282 -18.48 7.28 11.83
C PRO A 282 -17.01 6.94 11.54
N ASN A 283 -16.06 7.63 12.17
CA ASN A 283 -14.63 7.48 11.99
C ASN A 283 -13.96 6.72 13.13
N LEU A 284 -14.67 6.54 14.25
CA LEU A 284 -14.16 5.75 15.34
C LEU A 284 -14.04 4.31 14.89
N ARG A 285 -12.82 3.79 15.02
CA ARG A 285 -12.48 2.37 14.93
C ARG A 285 -11.82 2.00 16.24
N VAL A 286 -12.30 0.94 16.87
CA VAL A 286 -11.67 0.48 18.11
C VAL A 286 -10.26 -0.01 17.80
N GLU A 287 -9.28 0.58 18.47
CA GLU A 287 -7.88 0.20 18.35
C GLU A 287 -7.57 -0.90 19.37
N ARG A 288 -6.84 -1.94 18.95
CA ARG A 288 -6.39 -2.99 19.86
C ARG A 288 -5.44 -2.39 20.89
N TYR A 289 -5.63 -2.74 22.15
CA TYR A 289 -4.65 -2.45 23.18
C TYR A 289 -3.62 -3.59 23.24
N VAL A 290 -2.34 -3.22 23.19
CA VAL A 290 -1.22 -4.15 23.05
C VAL A 290 -0.31 -4.23 24.28
N GLY A 291 -0.80 -3.79 25.45
CA GLY A 291 -0.05 -3.78 26.70
C GLY A 291 0.50 -2.40 27.08
N GLU A 292 0.85 -2.24 28.36
CA GLU A 292 1.79 -1.20 28.79
C GLU A 292 3.17 -1.74 28.41
N SER A 293 3.84 -1.12 27.43
CA SER A 293 5.21 -1.45 26.97
C SER A 293 5.68 -2.85 27.38
N GLY A 294 5.30 -3.87 26.59
CA GLY A 294 5.79 -5.23 26.81
C GLY A 294 7.31 -5.32 26.66
N ASN A 295 7.83 -6.52 26.86
CA ASN A 295 9.26 -6.75 26.82
C ASN A 295 9.80 -6.50 25.40
N ILE A 296 10.53 -5.39 25.22
CA ILE A 296 11.15 -4.99 23.96
C ILE A 296 12.00 -6.12 23.37
N ASP A 297 12.64 -6.94 24.20
CA ASP A 297 13.47 -8.05 23.73
C ASP A 297 12.62 -9.18 23.14
N GLU A 298 11.46 -9.47 23.73
CA GLU A 298 10.50 -10.45 23.20
C GLU A 298 9.89 -9.98 21.87
N ALA A 299 9.53 -8.70 21.77
CA ALA A 299 9.05 -8.10 20.52
C ALA A 299 10.11 -8.17 19.41
N LYS A 300 11.38 -7.87 19.74
CA LYS A 300 12.51 -7.99 18.79
C LYS A 300 12.69 -9.43 18.32
N GLU A 301 12.68 -10.40 19.23
CA GLU A 301 12.78 -11.82 18.89
C GLU A 301 11.60 -12.29 18.01
N SER A 302 10.37 -11.86 18.32
CA SER A 302 9.18 -12.16 17.52
C SER A 302 9.27 -11.59 16.11
N ILE A 303 9.62 -10.29 15.98
CA ILE A 303 9.82 -9.64 14.69
C ILE A 303 10.89 -10.38 13.87
N GLU A 304 12.04 -10.68 14.47
CA GLU A 304 13.10 -11.42 13.79
C GLU A 304 12.68 -12.84 13.40
N HIS A 305 11.88 -13.52 14.24
CA HIS A 305 11.39 -14.86 13.97
C HIS A 305 10.54 -14.90 12.70
N TYR A 306 9.57 -13.98 12.55
CA TYR A 306 8.70 -13.95 11.38
C TYR A 306 9.41 -13.42 10.13
N LEU A 307 10.38 -12.51 10.28
CA LEU A 307 11.16 -11.97 9.16
C LEU A 307 12.19 -12.96 8.57
N LYS A 308 12.54 -14.03 9.30
CA LYS A 308 13.52 -15.05 8.87
C LYS A 308 12.88 -16.23 8.09
N GLN A 309 11.56 -16.23 7.88
CA GLN A 309 10.92 -17.31 7.12
C GLN A 309 11.24 -17.19 5.61
N ASP A 310 11.55 -18.32 4.96
CA ASP A 310 12.01 -18.38 3.56
C ASP A 310 10.99 -17.83 2.53
N ASP A 311 9.71 -17.72 2.92
CA ASP A 311 8.64 -17.08 2.15
C ASP A 311 7.99 -15.96 2.99
N ASN A 312 8.19 -14.70 2.59
CA ASN A 312 7.66 -13.54 3.31
C ASN A 312 6.14 -13.59 3.46
N ARG A 313 5.42 -14.14 2.48
CA ARG A 313 3.96 -14.23 2.56
C ARG A 313 3.55 -15.07 3.76
N THR A 314 4.13 -16.27 3.88
CA THR A 314 3.87 -17.18 4.99
C THR A 314 4.30 -16.56 6.33
N GLY A 315 5.45 -15.89 6.37
CA GLY A 315 5.91 -15.17 7.58
C GLY A 315 4.91 -14.12 8.06
N TYR A 316 4.45 -13.25 7.17
CA TYR A 316 3.48 -12.21 7.49
C TYR A 316 2.07 -12.74 7.76
N ASP A 317 1.62 -13.80 7.07
CA ASP A 317 0.34 -14.45 7.37
C ASP A 317 0.31 -15.01 8.80
N ASN A 318 1.41 -15.62 9.25
CA ASN A 318 1.54 -16.12 10.63
C ASN A 318 1.68 -14.99 11.67
N TRP A 319 2.30 -13.87 11.28
CA TRP A 319 2.54 -12.74 12.17
C TRP A 319 1.31 -11.83 12.34
N ALA A 320 0.39 -11.79 11.37
CA ALA A 320 -0.69 -10.80 11.27
C ALA A 320 -1.47 -10.54 12.57
N ALA A 321 -1.81 -11.59 13.33
CA ALA A 321 -2.59 -11.47 14.57
C ALA A 321 -1.84 -10.77 15.72
N ARG A 322 -0.49 -10.80 15.69
CA ARG A 322 0.40 -10.18 16.70
C ARG A 322 1.18 -8.98 16.16
N TYR A 323 1.16 -8.75 14.85
CA TYR A 323 1.95 -7.70 14.18
C TYR A 323 1.92 -6.36 14.92
N GLU A 324 0.72 -5.81 15.13
CA GLU A 324 0.57 -4.51 15.79
C GLU A 324 1.12 -4.52 17.22
N HIS A 325 0.98 -5.63 17.95
CA HIS A 325 1.54 -5.74 19.29
C HIS A 325 3.06 -5.67 19.27
N ASP A 326 3.70 -6.48 18.43
CA ASP A 326 5.15 -6.56 18.39
C ASP A 326 5.76 -5.24 17.87
N VAL A 327 5.21 -4.64 16.81
CA VAL A 327 5.77 -3.39 16.26
C VAL A 327 5.50 -2.17 17.15
N ASN A 328 4.35 -2.09 17.83
CA ASN A 328 4.07 -0.99 18.75
C ASN A 328 4.98 -1.06 19.99
N GLN A 329 5.29 -2.25 20.50
CA GLN A 329 6.25 -2.41 21.59
C GLN A 329 7.66 -1.98 21.20
N ALA A 330 8.04 -2.15 19.94
CA ALA A 330 9.30 -1.65 19.40
C ALA A 330 9.29 -0.11 19.17
N GLY A 331 8.16 0.58 19.37
CA GLY A 331 8.01 2.00 19.10
C GLY A 331 7.99 2.34 17.61
N TYR A 332 7.31 1.52 16.81
CA TYR A 332 7.17 1.70 15.35
C TYR A 332 6.30 2.92 15.01
N ASN A 333 6.96 4.03 14.65
CA ASN A 333 6.31 5.33 14.40
C ASN A 333 6.28 5.73 12.91
N ILE A 334 6.80 4.87 12.02
CA ILE A 334 6.93 5.13 10.59
C ILE A 334 5.58 5.46 9.91
N PRO A 335 4.48 4.70 10.16
CA PRO A 335 3.17 4.99 9.56
C PRO A 335 2.68 6.40 9.86
N ARG A 336 2.81 6.85 11.11
CA ARG A 336 2.38 8.20 11.52
C ARG A 336 3.21 9.27 10.80
N ILE A 337 4.53 9.14 10.80
CA ILE A 337 5.44 10.10 10.13
C ILE A 337 5.12 10.18 8.63
N ALA A 338 5.02 9.04 7.95
CA ALA A 338 4.80 8.99 6.51
C ALA A 338 3.43 9.54 6.10
N THR A 339 2.39 9.25 6.89
CA THR A 339 1.03 9.75 6.61
C THR A 339 0.87 11.23 6.92
N ASP A 340 1.53 11.75 7.96
CA ASP A 340 1.61 13.19 8.25
C ASP A 340 2.32 13.95 7.12
N ILE A 341 3.40 13.38 6.57
CA ILE A 341 4.11 13.96 5.43
C ILE A 341 3.25 13.88 4.15
N LEU A 342 2.63 12.74 3.84
CA LEU A 342 1.73 12.60 2.70
C LEU A 342 0.63 13.68 2.72
N ALA A 343 -0.02 13.87 3.86
CA ALA A 343 -1.09 14.86 4.01
C ALA A 343 -0.63 16.30 3.75
N GLN A 344 0.62 16.65 4.08
CA GLN A 344 1.19 17.98 3.79
C GLN A 344 1.36 18.24 2.28
N HIS A 345 1.53 17.18 1.49
CA HIS A 345 1.82 17.28 0.05
C HIS A 345 0.61 17.07 -0.87
N LEU A 346 -0.53 16.67 -0.31
CA LEU A 346 -1.81 16.65 -1.03
C LEU A 346 -2.37 18.08 -1.14
N THR A 347 -2.75 18.51 -2.34
CA THR A 347 -3.15 19.89 -2.61
C THR A 347 -4.49 20.25 -1.95
N THR A 348 -4.55 21.42 -1.31
CA THR A 348 -5.71 21.99 -0.57
C THR A 348 -6.81 22.57 -1.49
N GLY A 349 -6.99 21.98 -2.68
CA GLY A 349 -7.72 22.59 -3.79
C GLY A 349 -8.75 21.69 -4.48
N SER A 350 -9.42 20.80 -3.77
CA SER A 350 -10.68 20.14 -4.16
C SER A 350 -11.08 19.17 -3.03
N ASN A 351 -12.30 18.66 -3.05
CA ASN A 351 -12.94 17.92 -1.97
C ASN A 351 -12.04 16.76 -1.45
N GLU A 352 -11.27 16.98 -0.37
CA GLU A 352 -10.25 16.05 0.19
C GLU A 352 -10.79 14.63 0.40
N LYS A 353 -12.11 14.50 0.59
CA LYS A 353 -12.83 13.22 0.71
C LYS A 353 -12.88 12.39 -0.58
N SER A 354 -12.47 12.93 -1.72
CA SER A 354 -12.52 12.28 -3.03
C SER A 354 -11.17 11.73 -3.52
N LEU A 355 -10.06 12.16 -2.91
CA LEU A 355 -8.70 11.74 -3.28
C LEU A 355 -8.55 10.23 -3.15
N LYS A 356 -8.20 9.57 -4.25
CA LYS A 356 -8.06 8.11 -4.33
C LYS A 356 -6.62 7.72 -4.03
N ILE A 357 -6.42 6.97 -2.95
CA ILE A 357 -5.11 6.59 -2.43
C ILE A 357 -4.94 5.07 -2.55
N LEU A 358 -3.77 4.62 -3.01
CA LEU A 358 -3.35 3.23 -2.94
C LEU A 358 -2.31 3.06 -1.83
N ASP A 359 -2.54 2.11 -0.93
CA ASP A 359 -1.62 1.72 0.14
C ASP A 359 -1.02 0.35 -0.20
N VAL A 360 0.25 0.33 -0.59
CA VAL A 360 1.00 -0.85 -1.02
C VAL A 360 1.82 -1.39 0.15
N GLY A 361 1.74 -2.69 0.40
CA GLY A 361 2.21 -3.27 1.66
C GLY A 361 1.36 -2.78 2.83
N ALA A 362 0.03 -2.75 2.64
CA ALA A 362 -0.91 -2.14 3.58
C ALA A 362 -0.87 -2.74 4.99
N GLY A 363 -0.40 -3.98 5.14
CA GLY A 363 -0.32 -4.66 6.43
C GLY A 363 -1.69 -4.79 7.11
N THR A 364 -1.73 -4.57 8.42
CA THR A 364 -2.97 -4.54 9.24
C THR A 364 -3.76 -3.23 9.08
N GLY A 365 -3.29 -2.32 8.24
CA GLY A 365 -3.96 -1.08 7.87
C GLY A 365 -3.62 0.15 8.72
N LEU A 366 -2.44 0.18 9.36
CA LEU A 366 -2.00 1.32 10.17
C LEU A 366 -1.99 2.63 9.37
N ASN A 367 -1.51 2.62 8.13
CA ASN A 367 -1.47 3.83 7.29
C ASN A 367 -2.86 4.42 7.07
N ALA A 368 -3.83 3.59 6.64
CA ALA A 368 -5.20 4.04 6.45
C ALA A 368 -5.84 4.56 7.73
N LEU A 369 -5.57 3.92 8.87
CA LEU A 369 -6.05 4.42 10.16
C LEU A 369 -5.58 5.85 10.43
N HIS A 370 -4.27 6.11 10.30
CA HIS A 370 -3.69 7.43 10.55
C HIS A 370 -4.22 8.48 9.56
N LEU A 371 -4.29 8.15 8.27
CA LEU A 371 -4.86 9.03 7.23
C LEU A 371 -6.33 9.38 7.51
N MET A 372 -7.12 8.41 7.98
CA MET A 372 -8.54 8.61 8.30
C MET A 372 -8.73 9.45 9.57
N GLN A 373 -7.98 9.17 10.62
CA GLN A 373 -8.12 9.80 11.94
C GLN A 373 -7.56 11.22 11.97
N ASN A 374 -6.34 11.40 11.44
CA ASN A 374 -5.61 12.66 11.59
C ASN A 374 -5.88 13.62 10.43
N HIS A 375 -6.15 13.08 9.24
CA HIS A 375 -6.22 13.86 7.99
C HIS A 375 -7.56 13.74 7.26
N GLY A 376 -8.50 12.92 7.74
CA GLY A 376 -9.85 12.80 7.19
C GLY A 376 -9.94 12.13 5.79
N LEU A 377 -8.85 11.56 5.29
CA LEU A 377 -8.75 10.88 3.99
C LEU A 377 -9.34 9.46 4.09
N ARG A 378 -10.32 9.13 3.26
CA ARG A 378 -11.13 7.88 3.41
C ARG A 378 -11.30 7.05 2.14
N ASN A 379 -10.82 7.51 0.99
CA ASN A 379 -10.91 6.78 -0.28
C ASN A 379 -9.60 6.06 -0.56
N ILE A 380 -9.31 5.07 0.29
CA ILE A 380 -8.04 4.33 0.31
C ILE A 380 -8.30 2.88 -0.15
N GLN A 381 -7.42 2.31 -0.96
CA GLN A 381 -7.40 0.90 -1.32
C GLN A 381 -6.13 0.23 -0.80
N ALA A 382 -6.24 -1.00 -0.34
CA ALA A 382 -5.11 -1.78 0.16
C ALA A 382 -4.60 -2.74 -0.91
N MET A 383 -3.28 -2.88 -1.02
CA MET A 383 -2.61 -3.97 -1.71
C MET A 383 -1.57 -4.60 -0.79
N ASP A 384 -1.62 -5.92 -0.61
CA ASP A 384 -0.63 -6.67 0.17
C ASP A 384 -0.58 -8.13 -0.31
N VAL A 385 0.59 -8.76 -0.19
CA VAL A 385 0.76 -10.18 -0.55
C VAL A 385 0.19 -11.11 0.52
N SER A 386 0.12 -10.65 1.77
CA SER A 386 -0.37 -11.41 2.92
C SER A 386 -1.89 -11.30 3.05
N THR A 387 -2.55 -12.45 2.94
CA THR A 387 -3.97 -12.58 3.18
C THR A 387 -4.35 -12.37 4.64
N GLY A 388 -3.48 -12.74 5.59
CA GLY A 388 -3.66 -12.53 7.02
C GLY A 388 -3.60 -11.04 7.39
N MET A 389 -2.67 -10.29 6.81
CA MET A 389 -2.59 -8.84 7.00
C MET A 389 -3.84 -8.13 6.50
N LEU A 390 -4.24 -8.41 5.26
CA LEU A 390 -5.46 -7.83 4.68
C LEU A 390 -6.72 -8.26 5.42
N PHE A 391 -6.73 -9.45 6.03
CA PHE A 391 -7.82 -9.89 6.88
C PHE A 391 -7.96 -8.98 8.11
N GLU A 392 -6.87 -8.68 8.83
CA GLU A 392 -6.90 -7.76 9.97
C GLU A 392 -7.28 -6.33 9.55
N ALA A 393 -6.77 -5.85 8.41
CA ALA A 393 -7.18 -4.58 7.82
C ALA A 393 -8.67 -4.54 7.42
N ARG A 394 -9.22 -5.66 6.94
CA ARG A 394 -10.64 -5.79 6.56
C ARG A 394 -11.57 -5.79 7.76
N ARG A 395 -11.16 -6.40 8.87
CA ARG A 395 -11.94 -6.40 10.12
C ARG A 395 -12.22 -5.01 10.67
N ARG A 396 -11.42 -4.02 10.29
CA ARG A 396 -11.53 -2.61 10.68
C ARG A 396 -12.24 -1.73 9.64
N GLU A 397 -12.63 -2.30 8.49
CA GLU A 397 -13.27 -1.59 7.38
C GLU A 397 -12.56 -0.28 7.00
N LEU A 398 -11.23 -0.34 6.88
CA LEU A 398 -10.39 0.84 6.60
C LEU A 398 -10.33 1.19 5.11
N TYR A 399 -10.48 0.20 4.23
CA TYR A 399 -10.25 0.35 2.79
C TYR A 399 -11.52 0.13 1.97
N ARG A 400 -11.59 0.80 0.82
CA ARG A 400 -12.65 0.66 -0.19
C ARG A 400 -12.51 -0.61 -1.02
N ALA A 401 -11.29 -1.08 -1.20
CA ALA A 401 -10.95 -2.30 -1.93
C ALA A 401 -9.68 -2.93 -1.33
N TYR A 402 -9.53 -4.23 -1.53
CA TYR A 402 -8.43 -5.04 -1.01
C TYR A 402 -7.91 -5.93 -2.14
N HIS A 403 -6.64 -5.76 -2.51
CA HIS A 403 -5.97 -6.48 -3.59
C HIS A 403 -4.90 -7.41 -3.00
N VAL A 404 -5.03 -8.72 -3.22
CA VAL A 404 -4.04 -9.70 -2.76
C VAL A 404 -3.01 -9.91 -3.87
N GLU A 405 -1.98 -9.09 -3.89
CA GLU A 405 -1.03 -9.00 -5.01
C GLU A 405 0.40 -8.87 -4.52
N ASP A 406 1.35 -9.34 -5.33
CA ASP A 406 2.78 -9.28 -5.05
C ASP A 406 3.37 -8.01 -5.68
N ALA A 407 3.83 -7.08 -4.85
CA ALA A 407 4.41 -5.81 -5.31
C ALA A 407 5.75 -5.99 -6.06
N ASN A 408 6.31 -7.20 -6.09
CA ASN A 408 7.45 -7.56 -6.94
C ASN A 408 7.02 -7.97 -8.37
N LYS A 409 5.73 -7.83 -8.71
CA LYS A 409 5.17 -8.07 -10.04
C LYS A 409 4.47 -6.81 -10.54
N PRO A 410 4.23 -6.68 -11.86
CA PRO A 410 3.40 -5.60 -12.39
C PRO A 410 2.04 -5.55 -11.70
N PHE A 411 1.60 -4.36 -11.31
CA PHE A 411 0.35 -4.17 -10.58
C PHE A 411 -0.83 -4.37 -11.53
N PRO A 412 -1.92 -5.00 -11.09
CA PRO A 412 -3.12 -5.17 -11.91
C PRO A 412 -3.89 -3.86 -12.13
N MET A 413 -3.48 -2.78 -11.46
CA MET A 413 -4.11 -1.46 -11.55
C MET A 413 -3.80 -0.74 -12.84
N THR A 414 -4.75 0.09 -13.27
CA THR A 414 -4.61 0.90 -14.48
C THR A 414 -3.65 2.07 -14.24
N SER A 415 -2.95 2.50 -15.30
CA SER A 415 -2.07 3.66 -15.22
C SER A 415 -2.87 4.93 -14.93
N ASN A 416 -2.28 5.90 -14.24
CA ASN A 416 -2.91 7.20 -13.89
C ASN A 416 -4.24 7.08 -13.12
N GLU A 417 -4.37 6.11 -12.22
CA GLU A 417 -5.61 5.82 -11.51
C GLU A 417 -5.72 6.54 -10.16
N TYR A 418 -4.60 6.71 -9.44
CA TYR A 418 -4.57 7.18 -8.05
C TYR A 418 -4.04 8.61 -7.93
N ASP A 419 -4.60 9.38 -7.00
CA ASP A 419 -4.10 10.72 -6.64
C ASP A 419 -2.85 10.62 -5.76
N ALA A 420 -2.72 9.53 -5.00
CA ALA A 420 -1.50 9.19 -4.29
C ALA A 420 -1.27 7.68 -4.14
N VAL A 421 -0.01 7.29 -4.06
CA VAL A 421 0.44 5.94 -3.68
C VAL A 421 1.30 6.04 -2.44
N LEU A 422 1.11 5.13 -1.48
CA LEU A 422 1.85 5.05 -0.23
C LEU A 422 2.45 3.64 -0.10
N CYS A 423 3.72 3.52 0.31
CA CYS A 423 4.35 2.24 0.66
C CYS A 423 5.26 2.41 1.90
N VAL A 424 4.78 1.99 3.07
CA VAL A 424 5.45 2.23 4.36
C VAL A 424 5.88 0.94 5.00
N GLY A 425 7.16 0.83 5.36
CA GLY A 425 7.71 -0.32 6.09
C GLY A 425 7.82 -1.63 5.31
N GLY A 426 7.46 -1.67 4.03
CA GLY A 426 7.52 -2.88 3.19
C GLY A 426 8.71 -2.97 2.24
N LEU A 427 9.44 -1.87 2.00
CA LEU A 427 10.60 -1.85 1.10
C LEU A 427 11.83 -2.42 1.80
N ALA A 428 12.31 -3.56 1.32
CA ALA A 428 13.54 -4.24 1.73
C ALA A 428 13.87 -5.32 0.70
N ALA A 429 15.17 -5.61 0.49
CA ALA A 429 15.62 -6.55 -0.55
C ALA A 429 14.97 -7.94 -0.45
N ASN A 430 14.66 -8.39 0.77
CA ASN A 430 13.93 -9.63 0.98
C ASN A 430 12.42 -9.48 0.80
N GLN A 431 11.79 -8.30 0.95
CA GLN A 431 10.33 -8.08 0.94
C GLN A 431 9.81 -7.52 -0.40
N ILE A 432 9.76 -6.19 -0.53
CA ILE A 432 9.41 -5.48 -1.76
C ILE A 432 10.68 -4.84 -2.31
N ARG A 433 11.13 -5.31 -3.48
CA ARG A 433 12.32 -4.87 -4.18
C ARG A 433 12.08 -3.53 -4.90
N PRO A 434 13.13 -2.75 -5.24
CA PRO A 434 12.96 -1.46 -5.93
C PRO A 434 12.22 -1.58 -7.27
N GLN A 435 12.50 -2.65 -8.03
CA GLN A 435 11.87 -2.98 -9.29
C GLN A 435 11.08 -4.29 -9.17
N PRO A 436 9.84 -4.35 -9.72
CA PRO A 436 9.11 -3.30 -10.42
C PRO A 436 8.38 -2.30 -9.51
N ALA A 437 8.51 -2.37 -8.18
CA ALA A 437 7.60 -1.68 -7.28
C ALA A 437 7.57 -0.14 -7.44
N ILE A 438 8.73 0.54 -7.45
CA ILE A 438 8.77 2.01 -7.49
C ILE A 438 8.31 2.54 -8.85
N SER A 439 8.66 1.87 -9.95
CA SER A 439 8.17 2.24 -11.29
C SER A 439 6.66 2.05 -11.40
N GLU A 440 6.11 0.98 -10.81
CA GLU A 440 4.67 0.76 -10.74
C GLU A 440 3.96 1.79 -9.84
N PHE A 441 4.57 2.24 -8.74
CA PHE A 441 4.02 3.34 -7.92
C PHE A 441 3.81 4.60 -8.76
N VAL A 442 4.82 4.97 -9.57
CA VAL A 442 4.73 6.14 -10.46
C VAL A 442 3.70 5.89 -11.56
N ARG A 443 3.70 4.72 -12.21
CA ARG A 443 2.79 4.38 -13.31
C ARG A 443 1.32 4.50 -12.94
N VAL A 444 0.92 3.98 -11.77
CA VAL A 444 -0.49 3.98 -11.34
C VAL A 444 -0.92 5.32 -10.74
N THR A 445 0.01 6.23 -10.45
CA THR A 445 -0.27 7.56 -9.91
C THR A 445 -0.51 8.54 -11.05
N LYS A 446 -1.55 9.38 -10.92
CA LYS A 446 -1.85 10.45 -11.88
C LYS A 446 -0.71 11.45 -11.93
N ALA A 447 -0.54 12.07 -13.09
CA ALA A 447 0.25 13.29 -13.19
C ALA A 447 -0.20 14.35 -12.17
N GLY A 448 0.78 15.02 -11.56
CA GLY A 448 0.60 15.93 -10.42
C GLY A 448 0.32 15.25 -9.08
N GLY A 449 -0.01 13.94 -9.09
CA GLY A 449 -0.20 13.11 -7.91
C GLY A 449 1.10 12.81 -7.18
N VAL A 450 1.00 12.23 -5.98
CA VAL A 450 2.15 12.05 -5.09
C VAL A 450 2.40 10.59 -4.72
N VAL A 451 3.65 10.15 -4.77
CA VAL A 451 4.09 8.84 -4.31
C VAL A 451 4.91 9.03 -3.04
N VAL A 452 4.55 8.34 -1.96
CA VAL A 452 5.24 8.41 -0.67
C VAL A 452 5.70 7.02 -0.27
N PHE A 453 6.98 6.86 0.03
CA PHE A 453 7.46 5.59 0.56
C PHE A 453 8.64 5.75 1.51
N THR A 454 8.83 4.75 2.36
CA THR A 454 9.91 4.71 3.35
C THR A 454 10.80 3.50 3.13
N MET A 455 12.10 3.66 3.31
CA MET A 455 13.11 2.61 3.20
C MET A 455 14.14 2.75 4.32
N ARG A 456 14.95 1.71 4.58
CA ARG A 456 16.09 1.86 5.49
C ARG A 456 17.17 2.64 4.76
N GLU A 457 17.77 3.60 5.44
CA GLU A 457 18.77 4.48 4.80
C GLU A 457 20.00 3.72 4.28
N ALA A 458 20.30 2.56 4.85
CA ALA A 458 21.40 1.70 4.41
C ALA A 458 21.14 1.00 3.05
N ASP A 459 19.90 0.92 2.59
CA ASP A 459 19.51 0.16 1.41
C ASP A 459 19.60 1.02 0.13
N GLY A 460 20.82 1.35 -0.30
CA GLY A 460 21.07 2.33 -1.36
C GLY A 460 20.36 2.09 -2.72
N GLU A 461 19.95 0.84 -3.00
CA GLU A 461 19.25 0.44 -4.23
C GLU A 461 17.94 1.21 -4.49
N TYR A 462 17.17 1.56 -3.46
CA TYR A 462 15.92 2.33 -3.64
C TYR A 462 16.21 3.80 -3.98
N THR A 463 17.30 4.36 -3.45
CA THR A 463 17.72 5.74 -3.79
C THR A 463 18.20 5.81 -5.24
N GLU A 464 18.87 4.77 -5.73
CA GLU A 464 19.23 4.67 -7.16
C GLU A 464 17.99 4.66 -8.04
N GLU A 465 16.96 3.91 -7.64
CA GLU A 465 15.72 3.82 -8.40
C GLU A 465 14.96 5.15 -8.45
N VAL A 466 14.89 5.88 -7.34
CA VAL A 466 14.40 7.27 -7.33
C VAL A 466 15.18 8.13 -8.31
N ARG A 467 16.51 8.03 -8.28
CA ARG A 467 17.36 8.82 -9.17
C ARG A 467 17.02 8.54 -10.64
N LYS A 468 16.86 7.27 -11.04
CA LYS A 468 16.45 6.90 -12.40
C LYS A 468 15.14 7.57 -12.82
N LEU A 469 14.11 7.50 -11.98
CA LEU A 469 12.80 8.11 -12.26
C LEU A 469 12.86 9.63 -12.37
N THR A 470 13.70 10.27 -11.55
CA THR A 470 13.90 11.73 -11.59
C THR A 470 14.69 12.18 -12.79
N THR A 471 15.73 11.44 -13.17
CA THR A 471 16.49 11.70 -14.40
C THR A 471 15.63 11.49 -15.63
N ALA A 472 14.77 10.47 -15.64
CA ALA A 472 13.81 10.21 -16.70
C ALA A 472 12.64 11.22 -16.75
N SER A 473 12.61 12.19 -15.83
CA SER A 473 11.53 13.18 -15.70
C SER A 473 10.14 12.56 -15.52
N MET A 474 10.06 11.34 -14.98
CA MET A 474 8.79 10.65 -14.68
C MET A 474 8.21 11.08 -13.32
N ALA A 475 9.07 11.53 -12.40
CA ALA A 475 8.68 12.10 -11.13
C ALA A 475 9.77 13.05 -10.62
N GLU A 476 9.40 14.02 -9.79
CA GLU A 476 10.33 14.91 -9.08
C GLU A 476 10.33 14.59 -7.58
N VAL A 477 11.50 14.61 -6.92
CA VAL A 477 11.56 14.53 -5.46
C VAL A 477 11.15 15.89 -4.89
N ILE A 478 10.02 15.93 -4.20
CA ILE A 478 9.51 17.17 -3.57
C ILE A 478 9.75 17.22 -2.06
N HIS A 479 10.09 16.08 -1.44
CA HIS A 479 10.49 15.99 -0.05
C HIS A 479 11.32 14.72 0.19
N GLU A 480 12.37 14.86 0.99
CA GLU A 480 13.24 13.78 1.43
C GLU A 480 13.70 14.08 2.86
N GLU A 481 13.57 13.12 3.77
CA GLU A 481 13.98 13.27 5.16
C GLU A 481 14.48 11.93 5.74
N SER A 482 15.51 11.99 6.58
CA SER A 482 15.99 10.84 7.37
C SER A 482 15.52 10.96 8.82
N PHE A 483 15.01 9.87 9.39
CA PHE A 483 14.42 9.85 10.73
C PHE A 483 14.62 8.51 11.43
N VAL A 484 14.43 8.50 12.76
CA VAL A 484 14.37 7.26 13.56
C VAL A 484 12.93 6.78 13.59
N GLY A 485 12.68 5.68 12.88
CA GLY A 485 11.34 5.11 12.72
C GLY A 485 10.90 4.14 13.81
N ILE A 486 11.85 3.62 14.60
CA ILE A 486 11.65 2.57 15.60
C ILE A 486 12.40 2.97 16.87
N GLU A 487 11.68 3.39 17.91
CA GLU A 487 12.29 3.92 19.14
C GLU A 487 13.21 2.91 19.84
N ALA A 488 12.84 1.62 19.82
CA ALA A 488 13.65 0.56 20.42
C ALA A 488 14.97 0.27 19.68
N ASN A 489 15.19 0.92 18.52
CA ASN A 489 16.38 0.75 17.69
C ASN A 489 16.85 2.06 17.05
N GLU A 490 17.31 2.99 17.88
CA GLU A 490 17.83 4.32 17.48
C GLU A 490 19.00 4.28 16.49
N LYS A 491 19.64 3.12 16.28
CA LYS A 491 20.75 2.97 15.34
C LYS A 491 20.30 2.77 13.90
N ILE A 492 19.05 2.37 13.67
CA ILE A 492 18.51 2.16 12.32
C ILE A 492 17.76 3.41 11.89
N HIS A 493 18.38 4.15 10.97
CA HIS A 493 17.76 5.27 10.31
C HIS A 493 16.92 4.82 9.12
N HIS A 494 15.77 5.45 8.99
CA HIS A 494 14.88 5.30 7.85
C HIS A 494 14.92 6.59 7.05
N LYS A 495 14.66 6.47 5.75
CA LYS A 495 14.52 7.60 4.84
C LYS A 495 13.13 7.55 4.20
N ILE A 496 12.48 8.70 4.09
CA ILE A 496 11.22 8.88 3.37
C ILE A 496 11.47 9.68 2.10
N PHE A 497 10.83 9.26 1.01
CA PHE A 497 10.73 10.02 -0.22
C PHE A 497 9.28 10.41 -0.48
N VAL A 498 9.07 11.65 -0.91
CA VAL A 498 7.84 12.09 -1.56
C VAL A 498 8.19 12.50 -2.98
N LEU A 499 7.64 11.76 -3.93
CA LEU A 499 7.75 12.05 -5.34
C LEU A 499 6.47 12.72 -5.83
N ARG A 500 6.56 13.74 -6.67
CA ARG A 500 5.43 14.23 -7.47
C ARG A 500 5.56 13.67 -8.87
N VAL A 501 4.53 12.98 -9.34
CA VAL A 501 4.49 12.49 -10.72
C VAL A 501 4.29 13.67 -11.66
N THR A 502 5.08 13.74 -12.72
CA THR A 502 5.06 14.84 -13.69
C THR A 502 3.97 14.64 -14.74
N ASP A 503 3.45 15.75 -15.29
CA ASP A 503 2.50 15.73 -16.41
C ASP A 503 3.18 15.20 -17.67
N ASN A 504 2.99 13.92 -17.96
CA ASN A 504 3.27 13.35 -19.27
C ASN A 504 2.29 13.81 -20.37
N ASN A 505 1.51 14.89 -20.14
CA ASN A 505 0.84 15.62 -21.22
C ASN A 505 1.81 16.37 -22.14
N GLY A 506 3.11 16.30 -21.88
CA GLY A 506 4.17 16.72 -22.79
C GLY A 506 4.93 15.57 -23.48
N GLU A 507 4.73 14.30 -23.11
CA GLU A 507 5.56 13.21 -23.63
C GLU A 507 4.80 11.89 -23.83
N GLU A 508 3.88 11.89 -24.81
CA GLU A 508 3.83 10.84 -25.87
C GLU A 508 5.18 10.74 -26.65
N GLY A 509 6.22 11.43 -26.17
CA GLY A 509 7.45 11.80 -26.82
C GLY A 509 8.67 10.98 -26.41
N GLN A 510 8.64 10.06 -25.43
CA GLN A 510 9.83 9.24 -25.12
C GLN A 510 9.93 7.94 -25.92
N ALA A 511 8.81 7.29 -26.24
CA ALA A 511 8.82 6.23 -27.25
C ALA A 511 9.10 6.80 -28.65
N VAL A 512 8.62 8.03 -28.90
CA VAL A 512 8.94 8.80 -30.10
C VAL A 512 10.40 9.26 -30.06
N SER A 513 10.97 9.72 -28.94
CA SER A 513 12.38 10.14 -28.81
C SER A 513 13.37 8.97 -28.87
N TYR A 514 13.06 7.80 -28.30
CA TYR A 514 13.87 6.58 -28.45
C TYR A 514 13.89 6.10 -29.91
N ASN A 515 12.74 6.09 -30.59
CA ASN A 515 12.64 5.72 -32.00
C ASN A 515 13.12 6.83 -32.97
N GLU A 516 13.14 8.09 -32.55
CA GLU A 516 13.65 9.23 -33.33
C GLU A 516 15.17 9.41 -33.19
N ALA A 517 15.76 9.05 -32.04
CA ALA A 517 17.20 9.13 -31.77
C ALA A 517 18.00 7.93 -32.32
N ARG A 518 17.37 6.75 -32.48
CA ARG A 518 18.00 5.51 -32.98
C ARG A 518 17.16 4.92 -34.12
N ARG A 519 17.66 5.01 -35.35
CA ARG A 519 16.99 4.47 -36.56
C ARG A 519 17.44 3.04 -36.82
N PRO A 520 16.56 2.05 -37.06
CA PRO A 520 16.97 0.66 -37.22
C PRO A 520 18.09 0.49 -38.26
N PHE A 521 19.21 -0.12 -37.85
CA PHE A 521 20.40 -0.24 -38.70
C PHE A 521 20.20 -1.25 -39.83
N GLY A 522 20.72 -0.93 -41.02
CA GLY A 522 20.83 -1.84 -42.14
C GLY A 522 19.50 -2.24 -42.78
N VAL A 523 18.41 -1.52 -42.51
CA VAL A 523 17.08 -1.83 -43.08
C VAL A 523 17.11 -1.96 -44.59
N SER A 524 17.83 -1.07 -45.28
CA SER A 524 17.92 -1.07 -46.74
C SER A 524 18.55 -2.37 -47.27
N GLU A 525 19.60 -2.85 -46.60
CA GLU A 525 20.30 -4.09 -46.93
C GLU A 525 19.49 -5.33 -46.54
N ILE A 526 18.84 -5.32 -45.37
CA ILE A 526 17.97 -6.41 -44.89
C ILE A 526 16.80 -6.64 -45.87
N LEU A 527 16.14 -5.57 -46.32
CA LEU A 527 14.97 -5.65 -47.19
C LEU A 527 15.25 -6.26 -48.57
N LYS A 528 16.50 -6.25 -49.06
CA LYS A 528 16.90 -6.94 -50.31
C LYS A 528 16.68 -8.45 -50.23
N PHE A 529 16.62 -8.99 -49.02
CA PHE A 529 16.46 -10.41 -48.74
C PHE A 529 15.10 -10.75 -48.18
N VAL A 530 14.15 -9.82 -48.11
CA VAL A 530 12.75 -10.13 -47.80
C VAL A 530 11.97 -10.26 -49.10
N ARG A 531 11.23 -11.35 -49.27
CA ARG A 531 10.41 -11.63 -50.45
C ARG A 531 8.93 -11.55 -50.06
N SER A 532 8.08 -11.15 -51.01
CA SER A 532 6.63 -11.35 -50.86
C SER A 532 6.35 -12.85 -50.72
N GLY A 533 5.47 -13.21 -49.79
CA GLY A 533 5.25 -14.59 -49.34
C GLY A 533 6.06 -15.01 -48.12
N ASP A 534 7.06 -14.23 -47.69
CA ASP A 534 7.87 -14.59 -46.52
C ASP A 534 7.11 -14.39 -45.20
N VAL A 535 7.23 -15.37 -44.31
CA VAL A 535 6.98 -15.22 -42.88
C VAL A 535 8.32 -14.97 -42.19
N VAL A 536 8.46 -13.80 -41.55
CA VAL A 536 9.72 -13.31 -40.98
C VAL A 536 9.63 -13.28 -39.45
N LEU A 537 10.65 -13.81 -38.78
CA LEU A 537 10.86 -13.68 -37.33
C LEU A 537 11.87 -12.57 -37.05
N ASP A 538 11.46 -11.55 -36.31
CA ASP A 538 12.33 -10.52 -35.74
C ASP A 538 12.67 -10.93 -34.30
N GLY A 539 13.80 -11.63 -34.14
CA GLY A 539 14.25 -12.17 -32.85
C GLY A 539 15.04 -11.14 -32.07
N GLY A 540 14.58 -10.79 -30.87
CA GLY A 540 15.05 -9.65 -30.08
C GLY A 540 14.55 -8.33 -30.67
N CYS A 541 13.24 -8.24 -30.95
CA CYS A 541 12.66 -7.14 -31.72
C CYS A 541 12.66 -5.78 -31.01
N GLY A 542 12.99 -5.73 -29.72
CA GLY A 542 12.95 -4.52 -28.91
C GLY A 542 11.60 -3.80 -29.00
N THR A 543 11.63 -2.52 -29.36
CA THR A 543 10.43 -1.67 -29.53
C THR A 543 9.77 -1.81 -30.92
N GLY A 544 10.15 -2.81 -31.71
CA GLY A 544 9.48 -3.14 -32.99
C GLY A 544 9.93 -2.33 -34.20
N GLN A 545 11.08 -1.66 -34.15
CA GLN A 545 11.57 -0.82 -35.25
C GLN A 545 11.80 -1.60 -36.54
N HIS A 546 12.56 -2.71 -36.51
CA HIS A 546 12.79 -3.54 -37.70
C HIS A 546 11.50 -4.17 -38.20
N ALA A 547 10.67 -4.71 -37.30
CA ALA A 547 9.36 -5.27 -37.63
C ALA A 547 8.48 -4.33 -38.48
N GLN A 548 8.44 -3.04 -38.15
CA GLN A 548 7.67 -2.04 -38.92
C GLN A 548 8.12 -1.93 -40.38
N HIS A 549 9.42 -2.06 -40.65
CA HIS A 549 9.96 -2.01 -42.01
C HIS A 549 9.80 -3.34 -42.74
N LEU A 550 10.03 -4.46 -42.05
CA LEU A 550 9.86 -5.80 -42.60
C LEU A 550 8.42 -6.04 -43.06
N ALA A 551 7.44 -5.55 -42.30
CA ALA A 551 6.01 -5.67 -42.59
C ALA A 551 5.57 -5.03 -43.91
N LYS A 552 6.38 -4.13 -44.47
CA LYS A 552 6.11 -3.47 -45.77
C LYS A 552 6.34 -4.40 -46.96
N VAL A 553 7.06 -5.51 -46.77
CA VAL A 553 7.46 -6.44 -47.85
C VAL A 553 7.07 -7.88 -47.53
N ALA A 554 7.21 -8.30 -46.27
CA ALA A 554 6.83 -9.64 -45.81
C ALA A 554 5.31 -9.81 -45.74
N ASP A 555 4.84 -11.04 -45.94
CA ASP A 555 3.42 -11.35 -45.77
C ASP A 555 3.03 -11.38 -44.29
N ARG A 556 3.95 -11.78 -43.42
CA ARG A 556 3.76 -11.76 -41.97
C ARG A 556 5.08 -11.56 -41.23
N VAL A 557 5.05 -10.74 -40.18
CA VAL A 557 6.19 -10.56 -39.27
C VAL A 557 5.79 -10.95 -37.85
N VAL A 558 6.64 -11.70 -37.18
CA VAL A 558 6.50 -12.02 -35.76
C VAL A 558 7.69 -11.44 -35.01
N GLY A 559 7.47 -10.55 -34.06
CA GLY A 559 8.52 -10.03 -33.18
C GLY A 559 8.54 -10.77 -31.84
N ILE A 560 9.72 -11.10 -31.33
CA ILE A 560 9.88 -11.69 -30.01
C ILE A 560 10.99 -10.99 -29.24
N ASP A 561 10.77 -10.72 -27.96
CA ASP A 561 11.74 -10.11 -27.05
C ASP A 561 11.53 -10.67 -25.64
N ILE A 562 12.60 -10.77 -24.87
CA ILE A 562 12.54 -11.29 -23.49
C ILE A 562 11.90 -10.28 -22.54
N ASP A 563 12.00 -8.98 -22.87
CA ASP A 563 11.47 -7.89 -22.07
C ASP A 563 10.01 -7.58 -22.44
N ALA A 564 9.10 -7.87 -21.51
CA ALA A 564 7.68 -7.61 -21.67
C ALA A 564 7.34 -6.12 -21.87
N ALA A 565 8.14 -5.20 -21.29
CA ALA A 565 7.93 -3.77 -21.46
C ALA A 565 8.22 -3.33 -22.91
N ARG A 566 9.30 -3.85 -23.50
CA ARG A 566 9.63 -3.60 -24.92
C ARG A 566 8.57 -4.16 -25.86
N ILE A 567 8.03 -5.34 -25.57
CA ILE A 567 6.91 -5.91 -26.32
C ILE A 567 5.64 -5.07 -26.25
N ALA A 568 5.33 -4.48 -25.09
CA ALA A 568 4.19 -3.57 -24.98
C ALA A 568 4.35 -2.35 -25.89
N ILE A 569 5.56 -1.74 -25.89
CA ILE A 569 5.90 -0.62 -26.77
C ILE A 569 5.83 -1.04 -28.24
N ALA A 570 6.34 -2.21 -28.60
CA ALA A 570 6.32 -2.71 -29.97
C ALA A 570 4.89 -2.91 -30.50
N LYS A 571 3.99 -3.45 -29.66
CA LYS A 571 2.56 -3.61 -29.99
C LYS A 571 1.89 -2.28 -30.26
N GLU A 572 2.16 -1.27 -29.44
CA GLU A 572 1.62 0.08 -29.63
C GLU A 572 2.22 0.75 -30.88
N TYR A 573 3.54 0.69 -31.05
CA TYR A 573 4.27 1.31 -32.16
C TYR A 573 3.85 0.75 -33.53
N CYS A 574 3.46 -0.52 -33.58
CA CYS A 574 3.03 -1.20 -34.80
C CYS A 574 1.51 -1.49 -34.83
N GLN A 575 0.70 -0.82 -34.00
CA GLN A 575 -0.73 -1.15 -33.85
C GLN A 575 -1.55 -1.02 -35.15
N GLU A 576 -1.10 -0.17 -36.08
CA GLU A 576 -1.76 0.05 -37.38
C GLU A 576 -1.38 -0.99 -38.44
N LEU A 577 -0.48 -1.94 -38.12
CA LEU A 577 -0.01 -2.96 -39.05
C LEU A 577 -0.73 -4.29 -38.79
N GLU A 578 -1.59 -4.70 -39.72
CA GLU A 578 -2.38 -5.93 -39.58
C GLU A 578 -1.57 -7.24 -39.72
N ASN A 579 -0.37 -7.17 -40.32
CA ASN A 579 0.47 -8.33 -40.61
C ASN A 579 1.64 -8.52 -39.63
N VAL A 580 1.59 -7.88 -38.45
CA VAL A 580 2.61 -7.99 -37.41
C VAL A 580 2.01 -8.52 -36.11
N SER A 581 2.73 -9.41 -35.43
CA SER A 581 2.38 -9.89 -34.08
C SER A 581 3.60 -9.93 -33.17
N PHE A 582 3.41 -9.73 -31.87
CA PHE A 582 4.51 -9.68 -30.90
C PHE A 582 4.29 -10.60 -29.70
N GLU A 583 5.33 -11.30 -29.29
CA GLU A 583 5.33 -12.26 -28.17
C GLU A 583 6.49 -12.01 -27.21
N VAL A 584 6.28 -12.33 -25.93
CA VAL A 584 7.35 -12.31 -24.93
C VAL A 584 8.02 -13.69 -24.94
N GLY A 585 9.34 -13.73 -25.15
CA GLY A 585 10.10 -14.98 -25.12
C GLY A 585 11.57 -14.82 -25.49
N SER A 586 12.34 -15.89 -25.33
CA SER A 586 13.80 -15.88 -25.53
C SER A 586 14.18 -16.33 -26.93
N VAL A 587 15.17 -15.68 -27.54
CA VAL A 587 15.78 -16.14 -28.80
C VAL A 587 16.58 -17.45 -28.65
N THR A 588 16.94 -17.83 -27.43
CA THR A 588 17.60 -19.12 -27.13
C THR A 588 16.61 -20.27 -26.98
N LYS A 589 15.31 -19.98 -27.05
CA LYS A 589 14.22 -20.97 -27.04
C LYS A 589 12.94 -20.35 -27.62
N PHE A 590 12.78 -20.42 -28.92
CA PHE A 590 11.61 -19.86 -29.58
C PHE A 590 10.34 -20.68 -29.26
N PRO A 591 9.19 -20.03 -28.98
CA PRO A 591 7.91 -20.69 -28.74
C PRO A 591 7.20 -21.09 -30.05
N PHE A 592 7.95 -21.32 -31.13
CA PHE A 592 7.42 -21.61 -32.46
C PHE A 592 7.76 -23.02 -32.90
N ASP A 593 6.90 -23.59 -33.76
CA ASP A 593 7.12 -24.90 -34.37
C ASP A 593 8.32 -24.90 -35.32
N ASP A 594 8.89 -26.08 -35.55
CA ASP A 594 9.97 -26.28 -36.53
C ASP A 594 9.53 -25.80 -37.93
N ARG A 595 10.45 -25.16 -38.66
CA ARG A 595 10.25 -24.74 -40.06
C ARG A 595 9.04 -23.81 -40.27
N SER A 596 8.78 -22.91 -39.32
CA SER A 596 7.69 -21.94 -39.37
C SER A 596 8.01 -20.64 -40.11
N PHE A 597 9.29 -20.35 -40.37
CA PHE A 597 9.73 -19.06 -40.94
C PHE A 597 10.58 -19.21 -42.19
N ASN A 598 10.43 -18.27 -43.12
CA ASN A 598 11.26 -18.14 -44.32
C ASN A 598 12.53 -17.33 -44.06
N MET A 599 12.50 -16.48 -43.03
CA MET A 599 13.63 -15.66 -42.63
C MET A 599 13.60 -15.40 -41.12
N VAL A 600 14.77 -15.44 -40.49
CA VAL A 600 14.98 -15.03 -39.09
C VAL A 600 15.98 -13.88 -39.10
N LEU A 601 15.62 -12.76 -38.48
CA LEU A 601 16.49 -11.62 -38.24
C LEU A 601 16.93 -11.65 -36.77
N LEU A 602 18.24 -11.59 -36.53
CA LEU A 602 18.82 -11.33 -35.21
C LEU A 602 19.71 -10.08 -35.34
N ALA A 603 19.13 -8.92 -35.04
CA ALA A 603 19.80 -7.64 -35.25
C ALA A 603 20.37 -7.09 -33.93
N GLN A 604 21.69 -7.14 -33.77
CA GLN A 604 22.38 -6.68 -32.56
C GLN A 604 21.93 -7.40 -31.27
N VAL A 605 21.57 -8.69 -31.36
CA VAL A 605 21.01 -9.45 -30.23
C VAL A 605 22.01 -10.39 -29.56
N LEU A 606 22.90 -11.02 -30.33
CA LEU A 606 23.73 -12.13 -29.85
C LEU A 606 24.67 -11.74 -28.70
N HIS A 607 25.09 -10.47 -28.65
CA HIS A 607 25.97 -9.95 -27.59
C HIS A 607 25.22 -9.58 -26.30
N HIS A 608 23.89 -9.68 -26.26
CA HIS A 608 23.05 -9.46 -25.07
C HIS A 608 22.66 -10.76 -24.33
N LEU A 609 23.09 -11.94 -24.79
CA LEU A 609 22.57 -13.22 -24.30
C LEU A 609 23.20 -13.73 -23.00
N GLY A 610 24.01 -12.92 -22.30
CA GLY A 610 24.61 -13.28 -21.03
C GLY A 610 23.59 -13.21 -19.89
N GLY A 611 23.62 -14.17 -18.97
CA GLY A 611 22.79 -14.10 -17.76
C GLY A 611 23.25 -12.99 -16.81
N GLU A 612 22.42 -12.66 -15.81
CA GLU A 612 22.66 -11.56 -14.85
C GLU A 612 24.01 -11.69 -14.10
N ASP A 613 24.56 -12.90 -13.95
CA ASP A 613 25.76 -13.17 -13.13
C ASP A 613 27.01 -13.68 -13.88
N GLU A 614 26.94 -14.03 -15.18
CA GLU A 614 28.08 -14.63 -15.89
C GLU A 614 28.20 -14.23 -17.37
N HIS A 615 29.02 -13.20 -17.64
CA HIS A 615 29.44 -12.79 -18.99
C HIS A 615 30.83 -13.35 -19.34
N THR A 616 30.99 -14.68 -19.27
CA THR A 616 32.23 -15.34 -19.71
C THR A 616 32.15 -15.71 -21.18
N GLU A 617 33.30 -15.75 -21.88
CA GLU A 617 33.36 -16.13 -23.29
C GLU A 617 32.65 -17.47 -23.58
N ASN A 618 32.85 -18.48 -22.72
CA ASN A 618 32.23 -19.79 -22.90
C ASN A 618 30.71 -19.74 -22.80
N VAL A 619 30.16 -19.05 -21.80
CA VAL A 619 28.71 -18.91 -21.59
C VAL A 619 28.08 -18.16 -22.76
N MET A 620 28.68 -17.05 -23.18
CA MET A 620 28.16 -16.27 -24.30
C MET A 620 28.18 -17.05 -25.61
N ARG A 621 29.26 -17.83 -25.87
CA ARG A 621 29.33 -18.70 -27.04
C ARG A 621 28.27 -19.80 -27.01
N GLU A 622 28.02 -20.41 -25.85
CA GLU A 622 26.98 -21.42 -25.68
C GLU A 622 25.58 -20.85 -25.94
N GLN A 623 25.29 -19.64 -25.44
CA GLN A 623 24.00 -18.97 -25.71
C GLN A 623 23.86 -18.52 -27.16
N CYS A 624 24.95 -18.03 -27.77
CA CYS A 624 25.01 -17.72 -29.19
C CYS A 624 24.71 -18.98 -30.02
N GLU A 625 25.38 -20.11 -29.73
CA GLU A 625 25.13 -21.41 -30.36
C GLU A 625 23.65 -21.81 -30.21
N ARG A 626 23.08 -21.72 -29.00
CA ARG A 626 21.63 -21.99 -28.78
C ARG A 626 20.72 -21.11 -29.65
N ALA A 627 20.97 -19.81 -29.72
CA ALA A 627 20.17 -18.90 -30.52
C ALA A 627 20.25 -19.22 -32.02
N ILE A 628 21.45 -19.55 -32.52
CA ILE A 628 21.63 -19.96 -33.93
C ILE A 628 20.97 -21.33 -34.19
N MET A 629 21.06 -22.27 -33.25
CA MET A 629 20.35 -23.56 -33.35
C MET A 629 18.84 -23.38 -33.39
N GLU A 630 18.28 -22.51 -32.56
CA GLU A 630 16.85 -22.20 -32.57
C GLU A 630 16.43 -21.50 -33.86
N ALA A 631 17.21 -20.54 -34.36
CA ALA A 631 16.97 -19.93 -35.66
C ALA A 631 16.96 -20.99 -36.79
N ARG A 632 17.92 -21.92 -36.74
CA ARG A 632 18.02 -23.05 -37.68
C ARG A 632 16.86 -24.04 -37.57
N ARG A 633 16.27 -24.20 -36.39
CA ARG A 633 15.13 -25.08 -36.14
C ARG A 633 13.84 -24.50 -36.74
N VAL A 634 13.61 -23.20 -36.54
CA VAL A 634 12.39 -22.53 -36.98
C VAL A 634 12.44 -22.12 -38.46
N LEU A 635 13.61 -22.12 -39.10
CA LEU A 635 13.76 -21.87 -40.54
C LEU A 635 13.35 -23.07 -41.40
N VAL A 636 12.63 -22.80 -42.49
CA VAL A 636 12.40 -23.76 -43.57
C VAL A 636 13.73 -24.07 -44.32
N PRO A 637 13.86 -25.23 -45.00
CA PRO A 637 14.97 -25.46 -45.93
C PRO A 637 15.03 -24.38 -47.01
N GLY A 638 16.22 -23.83 -47.29
CA GLY A 638 16.39 -22.65 -48.14
C GLY A 638 15.97 -21.32 -47.50
N GLY A 639 15.62 -21.33 -46.21
CA GLY A 639 15.33 -20.13 -45.42
C GLY A 639 16.59 -19.30 -45.14
N ARG A 640 16.42 -18.02 -44.82
CA ARG A 640 17.52 -17.08 -44.61
C ARG A 640 17.69 -16.72 -43.13
N LEU A 641 18.91 -16.83 -42.62
CA LEU A 641 19.30 -16.19 -41.36
C LEU A 641 20.01 -14.88 -41.68
N VAL A 642 19.48 -13.78 -41.16
CA VAL A 642 20.09 -12.45 -41.29
C VAL A 642 20.60 -12.02 -39.92
N LEU A 643 21.89 -11.76 -39.84
CA LEU A 643 22.55 -11.28 -38.62
C LEU A 643 23.00 -9.85 -38.84
N VAL A 644 22.70 -8.96 -37.89
CA VAL A 644 23.34 -7.65 -37.81
C VAL A 644 24.26 -7.68 -36.61
N THR A 645 25.57 -7.54 -36.85
CA THR A 645 26.58 -7.62 -35.80
C THR A 645 27.69 -6.63 -36.06
N THR A 646 28.33 -6.18 -35.00
CA THR A 646 29.46 -5.27 -35.04
C THR A 646 30.75 -6.06 -34.86
N SER A 647 31.77 -5.79 -35.66
CA SER A 647 33.10 -6.40 -35.47
C SER A 647 33.92 -5.68 -34.40
N ARG A 648 34.99 -6.32 -33.92
CA ARG A 648 35.97 -5.71 -33.00
C ARG A 648 36.56 -4.42 -33.56
N GLU A 649 36.84 -4.40 -34.85
CA GLU A 649 37.38 -3.23 -35.54
C GLU A 649 36.35 -2.10 -35.62
N GLN A 650 35.09 -2.44 -35.95
CA GLN A 650 33.99 -1.48 -35.99
C GLN A 650 33.70 -0.86 -34.61
N ARG A 651 33.67 -1.66 -33.54
CA ARG A 651 33.51 -1.14 -32.15
C ARG A 651 34.56 -0.09 -31.80
N ARG A 652 35.80 -0.27 -32.24
CA ARG A 652 36.91 0.64 -31.95
C ARG A 652 36.93 1.87 -32.85
N ALA A 653 36.62 1.69 -34.12
CA ALA A 653 36.70 2.77 -35.10
C ALA A 653 35.44 3.64 -35.12
N ALA A 654 34.25 3.03 -35.06
CA ALA A 654 32.98 3.67 -35.41
C ALA A 654 32.16 4.19 -34.23
N TYR A 655 32.65 4.02 -33.00
CA TYR A 655 31.96 4.41 -31.76
C TYR A 655 32.91 5.14 -30.82
N TRP A 656 32.54 6.34 -30.39
CA TRP A 656 33.41 7.17 -29.56
C TRP A 656 33.57 6.63 -28.13
N HIS A 657 32.51 6.07 -27.52
CA HIS A 657 32.54 5.68 -26.10
C HIS A 657 33.46 4.49 -25.84
N PHE A 658 33.51 3.53 -26.77
CA PHE A 658 34.45 2.41 -26.73
C PHE A 658 35.92 2.88 -26.75
N ASN A 659 36.23 4.02 -27.38
CA ASN A 659 37.58 4.59 -27.35
C ASN A 659 37.98 5.17 -25.98
N LEU A 660 37.00 5.46 -25.12
CA LEU A 660 37.24 5.92 -23.76
C LEU A 660 37.34 4.76 -22.76
N PHE A 661 36.97 3.53 -23.14
CA PHE A 661 37.07 2.38 -22.24
C PHE A 661 38.53 2.10 -21.83
N PRO A 662 38.80 1.75 -20.56
CA PRO A 662 40.14 1.40 -20.13
C PRO A 662 40.63 0.11 -20.81
N LYS A 663 41.95 -0.05 -20.90
CA LYS A 663 42.57 -1.20 -21.57
C LYS A 663 42.15 -2.54 -20.94
N SER A 664 41.96 -2.58 -19.63
CA SER A 664 41.50 -3.77 -18.90
C SER A 664 40.10 -4.22 -19.35
N ALA A 665 39.20 -3.27 -19.62
CA ALA A 665 37.86 -3.57 -20.11
C ALA A 665 37.94 -4.25 -21.48
N TRP A 666 38.80 -3.75 -22.36
CA TRP A 666 39.04 -4.37 -23.66
C TRP A 666 39.61 -5.78 -23.56
N GLU A 667 40.61 -5.98 -22.71
CA GLU A 667 41.21 -7.31 -22.51
C GLU A 667 40.20 -8.34 -22.01
N ARG A 668 39.20 -7.91 -21.23
CA ARG A 668 38.14 -8.76 -20.70
C ARG A 668 36.95 -8.94 -21.65
N LEU A 669 36.53 -7.89 -22.34
CA LEU A 669 35.29 -7.86 -23.11
C LEU A 669 35.47 -8.18 -24.61
N ASP A 670 36.68 -8.07 -25.16
CA ASP A 670 36.96 -8.45 -26.55
C ASP A 670 36.50 -9.89 -26.88
N PRO A 671 36.78 -10.92 -26.04
CA PRO A 671 36.31 -12.28 -26.31
C PRO A 671 34.78 -12.44 -26.18
N VAL A 672 34.15 -11.60 -25.36
CA VAL A 672 32.71 -11.61 -25.06
C VAL A 672 31.90 -10.93 -26.17
N TRP A 673 32.45 -9.91 -26.84
CA TRP A 673 31.77 -9.19 -27.93
C TRP A 673 32.09 -9.71 -29.33
N SER A 674 33.15 -10.50 -29.50
CA SER A 674 33.55 -11.06 -30.80
C SER A 674 32.84 -12.40 -31.11
N LEU A 675 31.55 -12.50 -30.76
CA LEU A 675 30.78 -13.75 -30.81
C LEU A 675 30.42 -14.24 -32.22
N THR A 676 30.69 -13.43 -33.23
CA THR A 676 30.40 -13.75 -34.63
C THR A 676 31.67 -13.67 -35.48
N GLU A 677 32.83 -13.81 -34.85
CA GLU A 677 34.14 -13.62 -35.49
C GLU A 677 35.02 -14.86 -35.34
N GLY A 678 35.79 -15.14 -36.40
CA GLY A 678 36.82 -16.17 -36.42
C GLY A 678 36.32 -17.60 -36.63
N ALA A 679 37.28 -18.53 -36.68
CA ALA A 679 37.07 -19.90 -37.14
C ALA A 679 36.01 -20.70 -36.35
N TRP A 680 35.76 -20.33 -35.10
CA TRP A 680 34.76 -21.03 -34.29
C TRP A 680 33.34 -20.76 -34.80
N PHE A 681 33.02 -19.51 -35.14
CA PHE A 681 31.69 -19.13 -35.62
C PHE A 681 31.48 -19.64 -37.04
N ASP A 682 32.52 -19.58 -37.88
CA ASP A 682 32.49 -20.19 -39.21
C ASP A 682 32.19 -21.71 -39.12
N SER A 683 32.86 -22.41 -38.19
CA SER A 683 32.63 -23.84 -37.95
C SER A 683 31.21 -24.14 -37.43
N LEU A 684 30.67 -23.27 -36.56
CA LEU A 684 29.30 -23.38 -36.06
C LEU A 684 28.30 -23.25 -37.21
N MET A 685 28.43 -22.21 -38.02
CA MET A 685 27.53 -21.94 -39.15
C MET A 685 27.58 -23.08 -40.18
N GLU A 686 28.78 -23.53 -40.57
CA GLU A 686 28.96 -24.67 -41.46
C GLU A 686 28.37 -25.96 -40.87
N GLY A 687 28.62 -26.25 -39.59
CA GLY A 687 28.11 -27.43 -38.89
C GLY A 687 26.59 -27.47 -38.79
N LEU A 688 25.93 -26.31 -38.72
CA LEU A 688 24.48 -26.18 -38.72
C LEU A 688 23.87 -26.14 -40.13
N GLY A 689 24.70 -26.11 -41.18
CA GLY A 689 24.29 -26.13 -42.59
C GLY A 689 23.95 -24.76 -43.16
N PHE A 690 24.45 -23.68 -42.56
CA PHE A 690 24.32 -22.33 -43.09
C PHE A 690 25.46 -22.00 -44.04
N VAL A 691 25.11 -21.48 -45.22
CA VAL A 691 26.07 -20.98 -46.22
C VAL A 691 25.92 -19.46 -46.31
N LYS A 692 27.02 -18.74 -46.08
CA LYS A 692 27.02 -17.28 -46.26
C LYS A 692 26.83 -16.95 -47.75
N ILE A 693 25.78 -16.20 -48.07
CA ILE A 693 25.46 -15.82 -49.46
C ILE A 693 25.71 -14.33 -49.74
N ASP A 694 25.69 -13.48 -48.72
CA ASP A 694 26.02 -12.07 -48.86
C ASP A 694 26.52 -11.47 -47.53
N SER A 695 27.19 -10.32 -47.63
CA SER A 695 27.38 -9.40 -46.52
C SER A 695 27.56 -7.98 -47.02
N ALA A 696 26.90 -7.05 -46.36
CA ALA A 696 27.01 -5.62 -46.64
C ALA A 696 27.25 -4.84 -45.36
N THR A 697 28.09 -3.81 -45.43
CA THR A 697 28.30 -2.82 -44.38
C THR A 697 27.60 -1.54 -44.81
N PRO A 698 26.38 -1.26 -44.31
CA PRO A 698 25.60 -0.11 -44.75
C PRO A 698 26.34 1.22 -44.47
N PRO A 699 26.30 2.18 -45.40
CA PRO A 699 26.89 3.51 -45.20
C PRO A 699 26.10 4.38 -44.23
N GLU A 700 24.81 4.08 -44.00
CA GLU A 700 23.98 4.77 -43.03
C GLU A 700 24.41 4.49 -41.59
N SER A 701 24.45 5.54 -40.74
CA SER A 701 24.67 5.37 -39.31
C SER A 701 23.34 5.24 -38.57
N HIS A 702 23.36 4.44 -37.49
CA HIS A 702 22.27 4.30 -36.53
C HIS A 702 22.06 5.58 -35.68
N TRP A 703 23.07 6.45 -35.64
CA TRP A 703 23.12 7.65 -34.79
C TRP A 703 22.97 8.94 -35.59
N ASN A 704 22.40 9.97 -34.96
CA ASN A 704 22.34 11.31 -35.50
C ASN A 704 23.61 12.10 -35.13
N GLU A 705 24.39 12.53 -36.13
CA GLU A 705 25.65 13.26 -35.95
C GLU A 705 25.52 14.51 -35.06
N ALA A 706 24.37 15.21 -35.09
CA ALA A 706 24.12 16.38 -34.27
C ALA A 706 23.88 16.05 -32.78
N GLN A 707 23.72 14.78 -32.43
CA GLN A 707 23.47 14.32 -31.06
C GLN A 707 24.72 13.73 -30.39
N ASP A 708 25.77 13.37 -31.13
CA ASP A 708 26.97 12.72 -30.57
C ASP A 708 27.68 13.61 -29.52
N GLU A 709 27.73 14.94 -29.71
CA GLU A 709 28.27 15.88 -28.71
C GLU A 709 27.43 15.91 -27.42
N GLN A 710 26.10 15.88 -27.57
CA GLN A 710 25.19 15.79 -26.42
C GLN A 710 25.35 14.44 -25.71
N MET A 711 25.59 13.36 -26.45
CA MET A 711 25.74 12.01 -25.90
C MET A 711 27.04 11.84 -25.11
N ILE A 712 28.12 12.53 -25.49
CA ILE A 712 29.37 12.52 -24.69
C ILE A 712 29.10 13.09 -23.31
N SER A 713 28.46 14.26 -23.22
CA SER A 713 28.09 14.84 -21.92
C SER A 713 27.08 13.97 -21.16
N ARG A 714 26.07 13.42 -21.85
CA ARG A 714 25.08 12.51 -21.25
C ARG A 714 25.67 11.18 -20.80
N SER A 715 26.82 10.75 -21.31
CA SER A 715 27.43 9.50 -20.81
C SER A 715 27.95 9.58 -19.38
N LEU A 716 28.03 10.78 -18.80
CA LEU A 716 28.22 10.93 -17.35
C LEU A 716 26.97 10.51 -16.56
N ASP A 717 25.79 10.65 -17.16
CA ASP A 717 24.51 10.23 -16.59
C ASP A 717 24.44 8.70 -16.50
N PRO A 718 24.33 8.13 -15.27
CA PRO A 718 24.13 6.70 -15.08
C PRO A 718 22.88 6.16 -15.80
N ALA A 719 21.80 6.95 -15.88
CA ALA A 719 20.56 6.52 -16.52
C ALA A 719 20.71 6.39 -18.04
N TRP A 720 21.51 7.27 -18.65
CA TRP A 720 21.86 7.12 -20.06
C TRP A 720 22.74 5.89 -20.28
N ARG A 721 23.75 5.68 -19.42
CA ARG A 721 24.65 4.52 -19.50
C ARG A 721 23.91 3.18 -19.34
N SER A 722 22.90 3.11 -18.48
CA SER A 722 22.08 1.91 -18.31
C SER A 722 21.19 1.58 -19.52
N THR A 723 21.17 2.42 -20.57
CA THR A 723 20.47 2.11 -21.85
C THR A 723 21.34 1.34 -22.85
N ASP A 724 22.62 1.13 -22.54
CA ASP A 724 23.57 0.41 -23.38
C ASP A 724 24.34 -0.62 -22.53
N VAL A 725 24.15 -1.90 -22.88
CA VAL A 725 24.72 -3.05 -22.16
C VAL A 725 26.25 -2.97 -22.03
N ALA A 726 26.92 -2.24 -22.93
CA ALA A 726 28.37 -2.13 -22.89
C ALA A 726 28.88 -1.54 -21.56
N PHE A 727 28.08 -0.69 -20.90
CA PHE A 727 28.43 -0.11 -19.60
C PHE A 727 28.17 -1.04 -18.42
N ASP A 728 27.10 -1.85 -18.48
CA ASP A 728 26.79 -2.86 -17.44
C ASP A 728 27.88 -3.94 -17.38
N LEU A 729 28.56 -4.15 -18.49
CA LEU A 729 29.68 -5.08 -18.57
C LEU A 729 30.98 -4.55 -17.96
N LEU A 730 31.10 -3.25 -17.65
CA LEU A 730 32.30 -2.67 -17.02
C LEU A 730 32.34 -2.98 -15.52
N THR A 731 33.53 -3.24 -14.97
CA THR A 731 33.67 -3.27 -13.52
C THR A 731 33.50 -1.85 -12.95
N PRO A 732 33.16 -1.68 -11.66
CA PRO A 732 33.07 -0.35 -11.05
C PRO A 732 34.33 0.50 -11.24
N ASP A 733 35.51 -0.12 -11.16
CA ASP A 733 36.80 0.57 -11.38
C ASP A 733 36.99 1.00 -12.84
N GLU A 734 36.53 0.18 -13.80
CA GLU A 734 36.61 0.50 -15.22
C GLU A 734 35.62 1.58 -15.61
N LEU A 735 34.42 1.55 -15.02
CA LEU A 735 33.40 2.56 -15.19
C LEU A 735 33.85 3.91 -14.64
N ASN A 736 34.49 3.93 -13.47
CA ASN A 736 35.08 5.15 -12.90
C ASN A 736 36.20 5.71 -13.80
N GLN A 737 37.03 4.84 -14.38
CA GLN A 737 38.06 5.27 -15.34
C GLN A 737 37.44 5.83 -16.64
N PHE A 738 36.36 5.23 -17.14
CA PHE A 738 35.62 5.76 -18.27
C PHE A 738 35.07 7.17 -17.96
N VAL A 739 34.38 7.33 -16.83
CA VAL A 739 33.83 8.62 -16.37
C VAL A 739 34.92 9.69 -16.29
N ALA A 740 36.05 9.37 -15.64
CA ALA A 740 37.18 10.30 -15.52
C ALA A 740 37.74 10.72 -16.89
N ARG A 741 37.72 9.84 -17.89
CA ARG A 741 38.16 10.17 -19.27
C ARG A 741 37.15 11.04 -19.99
N VAL A 742 35.85 10.80 -19.81
CA VAL A 742 34.79 11.66 -20.35
C VAL A 742 34.90 13.06 -19.74
N GLU A 743 35.06 13.17 -18.42
CA GLU A 743 35.26 14.46 -17.74
C GLU A 743 36.50 15.20 -18.25
N ALA A 744 37.60 14.48 -18.52
CA ALA A 744 38.81 15.07 -19.09
C ALA A 744 38.58 15.63 -20.51
N VAL A 745 37.90 14.88 -21.38
CA VAL A 745 37.56 15.28 -22.75
C VAL A 745 36.61 16.49 -22.79
N LEU A 746 35.71 16.59 -21.81
CA LEU A 746 34.82 17.75 -21.66
C LEU A 746 35.59 18.96 -21.12
N ALA A 747 36.49 18.76 -20.15
CA ALA A 747 37.24 19.83 -19.51
C ALA A 747 38.30 20.47 -20.43
N ASP A 748 38.94 19.69 -21.30
CA ASP A 748 39.96 20.18 -22.23
C ASP A 748 39.40 20.65 -23.59
N GLY A 749 38.09 20.46 -23.81
CA GLY A 749 37.38 20.84 -25.04
C GLY A 749 37.70 19.96 -26.25
N SER A 750 38.28 18.77 -26.05
CA SER A 750 38.67 17.86 -27.14
C SER A 750 37.52 17.00 -27.70
N THR A 751 36.28 17.26 -27.28
CA THR A 751 35.06 16.55 -27.71
C THR A 751 34.94 16.47 -29.25
N GLY A 752 35.25 17.55 -29.97
CA GLY A 752 35.23 17.57 -31.43
C GLY A 752 36.22 16.59 -32.07
N ASN A 753 37.44 16.46 -31.53
CA ASN A 753 38.43 15.52 -32.05
C ASN A 753 37.98 14.05 -31.90
N LEU A 754 37.26 13.75 -30.82
CA LEU A 754 36.74 12.42 -30.55
C LEU A 754 35.61 12.05 -31.54
N ILE A 755 34.71 12.99 -31.82
CA ILE A 755 33.64 12.84 -32.82
C ILE A 755 34.25 12.71 -34.22
N ASP A 756 35.21 13.56 -34.60
CA ASP A 756 35.87 13.49 -35.90
C ASP A 756 36.56 12.14 -36.14
N ALA A 757 37.24 11.60 -35.12
CA ALA A 757 37.88 10.29 -35.19
C ALA A 757 36.83 9.17 -35.39
N MET A 758 35.71 9.23 -34.68
CA MET A 758 34.60 8.29 -34.83
C MET A 758 33.95 8.39 -36.22
N LEU A 759 33.69 9.60 -36.73
CA LEU A 759 33.12 9.79 -38.07
C LEU A 759 34.06 9.26 -39.15
N ALA A 760 35.37 9.49 -39.03
CA ALA A 760 36.37 8.91 -39.92
C ALA A 760 36.38 7.37 -39.85
N GLY A 761 36.19 6.80 -38.65
CA GLY A 761 36.05 5.36 -38.45
C GLY A 761 34.79 4.79 -39.08
N ARG A 762 33.63 5.44 -38.91
CA ARG A 762 32.37 5.08 -39.58
C ARG A 762 32.53 5.11 -41.11
N ALA A 763 33.19 6.13 -41.66
CA ALA A 763 33.43 6.25 -43.09
C ALA A 763 34.35 5.17 -43.66
N SER A 764 35.26 4.60 -42.85
CA SER A 764 36.27 3.63 -43.31
C SER A 764 35.88 2.18 -43.04
N HIS A 765 35.23 1.88 -41.90
CA HIS A 765 34.93 0.52 -41.45
C HIS A 765 33.42 0.24 -41.34
N GLY A 766 32.59 1.27 -41.43
CA GLY A 766 31.15 1.21 -41.12
C GLY A 766 30.85 0.96 -39.65
N GLU A 767 29.57 1.05 -39.29
CA GLU A 767 29.12 0.93 -37.90
C GLU A 767 28.80 -0.53 -37.51
N ALA A 768 28.14 -1.28 -38.38
CA ALA A 768 27.86 -2.70 -38.23
C ALA A 768 27.75 -3.36 -39.60
N THR A 769 27.72 -4.69 -39.64
CA THR A 769 27.62 -5.45 -40.89
C THR A 769 26.41 -6.36 -40.87
N VAL A 770 25.65 -6.35 -41.97
CA VAL A 770 24.56 -7.28 -42.24
C VAL A 770 25.14 -8.50 -42.93
N TYR A 771 25.01 -9.67 -42.31
CA TYR A 771 25.41 -10.96 -42.88
C TYR A 771 24.16 -11.77 -43.22
N VAL A 772 24.17 -12.39 -44.40
CA VAL A 772 23.06 -13.21 -44.85
C VAL A 772 23.55 -14.63 -45.10
N TYR A 773 22.90 -15.56 -44.43
CA TYR A 773 23.14 -16.99 -44.55
C TYR A 773 21.90 -17.68 -45.09
N GLU A 774 22.08 -18.62 -46.01
CA GLU A 774 21.03 -19.50 -46.49
C GLU A 774 21.19 -20.87 -45.84
N LEU A 775 20.10 -21.43 -45.33
CA LEU A 775 20.08 -22.78 -44.78
C LEU A 775 20.03 -23.78 -45.94
N ALA A 776 21.01 -24.69 -46.00
CA ALA A 776 21.06 -25.72 -47.04
C ALA A 776 19.74 -26.50 -47.14
N SER A 777 19.30 -26.73 -48.38
CA SER A 777 18.04 -27.38 -48.76
C SER A 777 17.96 -28.84 -48.31
#